data_AF-A0A820YZR7-F1
#
_entry.id   AF-A0A820YZR7-F1
#
_cell.length_a   1.000
_cell.length_b   1.000
_cell.length_c   1.000
_cell.angle_alpha   90.00
_cell.angle_beta   90.00
_cell.angle_gamma   90.00
#
_symmetry.space_group_name_H-M   'P 1'
#
loop_
_entity.id
_entity.type
_entity.pdbx_description
1 polymer ?
#
loop_
_entity_poly.entity_id
_entity_poly.type
_entity_poly.pdbx_seq_one_letter_code
_entity_poly.pdbx_strand_id
1 'polypeptide(L)'
;LVNHMYQISLQQFLGLFHDSMIKSHKIAATQKRIQNINDYLTYRTWFYTTRGLYEDDRLMFTLLMALRIDLRRGKIRYDEFEVLIKGGASLDLNTCPPKLFRWLNDSSWLNLLELSRLKEFHDVIDRLQKNERAFKDWFDKESSDFSSLPETYENLNVFHRFLFARCISPDRTISEARHYIQDSLGIKYSEIPVLSLELIWEESDCKTSLLGLLSSGADPTSNIQALAKKKNIDLFIVSMGQGQEILARRYLQQTITLGGWLLLQNAHLGLDYLEEFYETLIATDTFDPSFRVWLTTETHSEFPIQILQSSIKFTNEPPQGVRAGLKRTYGLINQDKLEYIETIYWRPLLYATSFLHSIVQERRKFGPLGWNIPYEFNQTDWEASVQYIQNHLDDMNPKLNISWKALRYMISEIQYGGRITDDRDRRLMITYAKKWFNDLLFSSDFKFYDGYSIPKVKRLDEYIDYIDKFSLIDPPQIFGLHANADITYSTNRAKSMLEKIVYIQPKEASSNISGGETRDKIVHNLANDMLIKLPKNFIQHEVREKLQNMGILNPMVIFLRQEIHRIDRIIRIVRNSLNDLQLAIDGIIILNDSLRQILDSIYDGRVPIDWTRYSWESSTLGFWFSELLDRYTQYNNWLNYGTY
;
A
#
# COMPACT_ATOMS: atom_id res chain seq x y z
N LEU A 1 -12.88 3.06 9.01
CA LEU A 1 -12.14 4.25 8.53
C LEU A 1 -10.96 3.77 7.67
N VAL A 2 -10.50 4.53 6.67
CA VAL A 2 -9.33 4.15 5.85
C VAL A 2 -8.07 4.08 6.71
N ASN A 3 -7.83 5.13 7.50
CA ASN A 3 -6.83 5.19 8.55
C ASN A 3 -7.38 6.11 9.65
N HIS A 4 -7.24 5.72 10.91
CA HIS A 4 -7.73 6.49 12.05
C HIS A 4 -6.99 7.83 12.21
N MET A 5 -5.77 7.93 11.70
CA MET A 5 -4.92 9.13 11.75
C MET A 5 -5.32 10.21 10.72
N TYR A 6 -6.16 9.89 9.73
CA TYR A 6 -6.59 10.82 8.67
C TYR A 6 -7.74 11.73 9.10
N GLN A 7 -7.63 12.34 10.27
CA GLN A 7 -8.61 13.31 10.76
C GLN A 7 -8.27 14.69 10.21
N ILE A 8 -9.25 15.43 9.70
CA ILE A 8 -9.08 16.82 9.30
C ILE A 8 -10.24 17.60 9.90
N SER A 9 -9.95 18.75 10.53
CA SER A 9 -11.01 19.58 11.11
C SER A 9 -11.61 20.53 10.10
N LEU A 10 -12.87 20.92 10.33
CA LEU A 10 -13.52 21.98 9.55
C LEU A 10 -12.75 23.30 9.65
N GLN A 11 -12.18 23.61 10.83
CA GLN A 11 -11.39 24.83 11.04
C GLN A 11 -10.15 24.86 10.14
N GLN A 12 -9.42 23.74 10.01
CA GLN A 12 -8.31 23.63 9.08
C GLN A 12 -8.75 23.90 7.64
N PHE A 13 -9.86 23.29 7.21
CA PHE A 13 -10.41 23.53 5.87
C PHE A 13 -10.81 24.99 5.65
N LEU A 14 -11.44 25.64 6.63
CA LEU A 14 -11.80 27.06 6.55
C LEU A 14 -10.56 27.96 6.46
N GLY A 15 -9.47 27.61 7.15
CA GLY A 15 -8.18 28.28 7.00
C GLY A 15 -7.67 28.22 5.56
N LEU A 16 -7.68 27.02 4.95
CA LEU A 16 -7.29 26.84 3.54
C LEU A 16 -8.23 27.59 2.58
N PHE A 17 -9.52 27.62 2.89
CA PHE A 17 -10.51 28.38 2.15
C PHE A 17 -10.21 29.88 2.16
N HIS A 18 -9.95 30.44 3.35
CA HIS A 18 -9.57 31.85 3.49
C HIS A 18 -8.27 32.18 2.76
N ASP A 19 -7.26 31.33 2.91
CA ASP A 19 -5.99 31.43 2.18
C ASP A 19 -6.18 31.43 0.67
N SER A 20 -7.10 30.60 0.16
CA SER A 20 -7.42 30.55 -1.27
C SER A 20 -8.01 31.86 -1.79
N MET A 21 -8.83 32.55 -0.98
CA MET A 21 -9.39 33.84 -1.35
C MET A 21 -8.34 34.95 -1.42
N ILE A 22 -7.28 34.87 -0.59
CA ILE A 22 -6.22 35.88 -0.55
C ILE A 22 -5.16 35.63 -1.63
N LYS A 23 -4.66 34.39 -1.71
CA LYS A 23 -3.46 34.02 -2.49
C LYS A 23 -3.76 33.69 -3.96
N SER A 24 -5.00 33.35 -4.31
CA SER A 24 -5.38 33.09 -5.71
C SER A 24 -5.22 34.35 -6.59
N HIS A 25 -4.99 34.14 -7.89
CA HIS A 25 -4.80 35.23 -8.86
C HIS A 25 -6.02 36.16 -8.97
N LYS A 26 -5.84 37.43 -8.60
CA LYS A 26 -6.90 38.45 -8.57
C LYS A 26 -7.19 38.99 -9.98
N ILE A 27 -8.46 38.98 -10.37
CA ILE A 27 -8.98 39.50 -11.65
C ILE A 27 -10.28 40.25 -11.37
N ALA A 28 -10.54 41.33 -12.10
CA ALA A 28 -11.74 42.16 -11.94
C ALA A 28 -13.03 41.45 -12.39
N ALA A 29 -12.96 40.56 -13.38
CA ALA A 29 -14.10 39.80 -13.86
C ALA A 29 -14.53 38.73 -12.84
N THR A 30 -15.72 38.89 -12.25
CA THR A 30 -16.23 38.05 -11.14
C THR A 30 -16.22 36.56 -11.46
N GLN A 31 -16.71 36.13 -12.63
CA GLN A 31 -16.74 34.72 -13.00
C GLN A 31 -15.34 34.11 -13.12
N LYS A 32 -14.40 34.82 -13.76
CA LYS A 32 -13.00 34.36 -13.85
C LYS A 32 -12.32 34.35 -12.49
N ARG A 33 -12.65 35.30 -11.61
CA ARG A 33 -12.15 35.33 -10.24
C ARG A 33 -12.63 34.13 -9.43
N ILE A 34 -13.91 33.77 -9.53
CA ILE A 34 -14.47 32.58 -8.87
C ILE A 34 -13.77 31.32 -9.37
N GLN A 35 -13.55 31.19 -10.67
CA GLN A 35 -12.83 30.05 -11.24
C GLN A 35 -11.40 29.95 -10.69
N ASN A 36 -10.65 31.06 -10.66
CA ASN A 36 -9.29 31.08 -10.10
C ASN A 36 -9.25 30.69 -8.62
N ILE A 37 -10.26 31.12 -7.83
CA ILE A 37 -10.37 30.74 -6.41
C ILE A 37 -10.63 29.23 -6.31
N ASN A 38 -11.58 28.69 -7.09
CA ASN A 38 -11.89 27.26 -7.09
C ASN A 38 -10.68 26.40 -7.49
N ASP A 39 -9.94 26.80 -8.53
CA ASP A 39 -8.78 26.08 -9.01
C ASP A 39 -7.63 26.09 -7.99
N TYR A 40 -7.41 27.25 -7.34
CA TYR A 40 -6.40 27.36 -6.29
C TYR A 40 -6.80 26.58 -5.04
N LEU A 41 -8.06 26.70 -4.59
CA LEU A 41 -8.57 25.98 -3.43
C LEU A 41 -8.47 24.48 -3.63
N THR A 42 -8.94 23.97 -4.77
CA THR A 42 -8.90 22.54 -5.09
C THR A 42 -7.47 22.00 -5.03
N TYR A 43 -6.53 22.70 -5.65
CA TYR A 43 -5.12 22.31 -5.60
C TYR A 43 -4.52 22.40 -4.19
N ARG A 44 -4.83 23.49 -3.45
CA ARG A 44 -4.28 23.70 -2.12
C ARG A 44 -4.81 22.67 -1.11
N THR A 45 -6.09 22.35 -1.15
CA THR A 45 -6.70 21.31 -0.32
C THR A 45 -6.12 19.95 -0.67
N TRP A 46 -6.01 19.61 -1.96
CA TRP A 46 -5.36 18.37 -2.39
C TRP A 46 -3.94 18.27 -1.84
N PHE A 47 -3.10 19.27 -2.07
CA PHE A 47 -1.70 19.30 -1.60
C PHE A 47 -1.59 19.19 -0.06
N TYR A 48 -2.45 19.92 0.66
CA TYR A 48 -2.49 19.90 2.13
C TYR A 48 -2.89 18.53 2.67
N THR A 49 -3.81 17.84 2.01
CA THR A 49 -4.26 16.51 2.44
C THR A 49 -3.25 15.44 2.05
N THR A 50 -2.77 15.40 0.80
CA THR A 50 -1.88 14.35 0.30
C THR A 50 -0.56 14.25 1.04
N ARG A 51 -0.03 15.37 1.56
CA ARG A 51 1.21 15.37 2.35
C ARG A 51 1.08 14.56 3.65
N GLY A 52 -0.12 14.48 4.22
CA GLY A 52 -0.43 13.75 5.46
C GLY A 52 -0.98 12.35 5.21
N LEU A 53 -1.05 11.91 3.95
CA LEU A 53 -1.46 10.55 3.57
C LEU A 53 -0.22 9.70 3.29
N TYR A 54 -0.30 8.44 3.68
CA TYR A 54 0.66 7.42 3.28
C TYR A 54 0.58 7.21 1.77
N GLU A 55 1.69 6.85 1.16
CA GLU A 55 1.85 6.74 -0.28
C GLU A 55 0.81 5.82 -0.93
N ASP A 56 0.46 4.72 -0.24
CA ASP A 56 -0.55 3.76 -0.68
C ASP A 56 -1.95 4.37 -0.84
N ASP A 57 -2.28 5.41 -0.06
CA ASP A 57 -3.60 6.03 -0.06
C ASP A 57 -3.68 7.33 -0.88
N ARG A 58 -2.54 7.91 -1.29
CA ARG A 58 -2.50 9.18 -2.06
C ARG A 58 -3.21 9.09 -3.41
N LEU A 59 -2.96 8.01 -4.16
CA LEU A 59 -3.60 7.80 -5.47
C LEU A 59 -5.11 7.60 -5.30
N MET A 60 -5.51 6.78 -4.32
CA MET A 60 -6.91 6.54 -4.01
C MET A 60 -7.65 7.84 -3.69
N PHE A 61 -7.08 8.68 -2.82
CA PHE A 61 -7.66 9.98 -2.47
C PHE A 61 -7.81 10.89 -3.69
N THR A 62 -6.75 10.98 -4.52
CA THR A 62 -6.76 11.83 -5.71
C THR A 62 -7.78 11.36 -6.74
N LEU A 63 -7.86 10.03 -6.96
CA LEU A 63 -8.86 9.42 -7.84
C LEU A 63 -10.28 9.69 -7.33
N LEU A 64 -10.53 9.47 -6.03
CA LEU A 64 -11.85 9.72 -5.44
C LEU A 64 -12.24 11.20 -5.55
N MET A 65 -11.30 12.12 -5.36
CA MET A 65 -11.53 13.55 -5.56
C MET A 65 -11.93 13.87 -7.01
N ALA A 66 -11.20 13.33 -8.00
CA ALA A 66 -11.51 13.49 -9.41
C ALA A 66 -12.91 12.97 -9.74
N LEU A 67 -13.21 11.73 -9.34
CA LEU A 67 -14.51 11.08 -9.56
C LEU A 67 -15.66 11.87 -8.92
N ARG A 68 -15.49 12.36 -7.68
CA ARG A 68 -16.53 13.15 -6.99
C ARG A 68 -16.80 14.49 -7.67
N ILE A 69 -15.75 15.17 -8.14
CA ILE A 69 -15.87 16.42 -8.89
C ILE A 69 -16.60 16.17 -10.21
N ASP A 70 -16.23 15.13 -10.95
CA ASP A 70 -16.82 14.83 -12.26
C ASP A 70 -18.25 14.27 -12.20
N LEU A 71 -18.59 13.52 -11.15
CA LEU A 71 -19.98 13.16 -10.83
C LEU A 71 -20.84 14.41 -10.60
N ARG A 72 -20.33 15.41 -9.87
CA ARG A 72 -21.05 16.67 -9.63
C ARG A 72 -21.14 17.55 -10.87
N ARG A 73 -20.15 17.48 -11.76
CA ARG A 73 -20.18 18.16 -13.08
C ARG A 73 -21.07 17.46 -14.11
N GLY A 74 -21.54 16.23 -13.82
CA GLY A 74 -22.30 15.42 -14.77
C GLY A 74 -21.47 14.85 -15.92
N LYS A 75 -20.13 14.83 -15.80
CA LYS A 75 -19.25 14.17 -16.77
C LYS A 75 -19.31 12.64 -16.68
N ILE A 76 -19.66 12.12 -15.50
CA ILE A 76 -19.77 10.70 -15.18
C ILE A 76 -21.14 10.45 -14.56
N ARG A 77 -21.76 9.33 -14.91
CA ARG A 77 -23.02 8.86 -14.32
C ARG A 77 -22.76 7.97 -13.13
N TYR A 78 -23.71 7.94 -12.19
CA TYR A 78 -23.53 7.19 -10.94
C TYR A 78 -23.41 5.67 -11.17
N ASP A 79 -24.15 5.11 -12.12
CA ASP A 79 -24.06 3.69 -12.47
C ASP A 79 -22.70 3.34 -13.09
N GLU A 80 -22.12 4.20 -13.92
CA GLU A 80 -20.78 4.01 -14.45
C GLU A 80 -19.72 4.02 -13.33
N PHE A 81 -19.90 4.91 -12.33
CA PHE A 81 -19.08 4.92 -11.13
C PHE A 81 -19.23 3.65 -10.30
N GLU A 82 -20.44 3.13 -10.13
CA GLU A 82 -20.67 1.86 -9.43
C GLU A 82 -20.01 0.68 -10.15
N VAL A 83 -20.09 0.62 -11.48
CA VAL A 83 -19.41 -0.39 -12.29
C VAL A 83 -17.90 -0.33 -12.11
N LEU A 84 -17.31 0.88 -12.02
CA LEU A 84 -15.87 1.03 -11.77
C LEU A 84 -15.45 0.42 -10.43
N ILE A 85 -16.17 0.74 -9.35
CA ILE A 85 -15.73 0.38 -7.99
C ILE A 85 -16.12 -1.05 -7.59
N LYS A 86 -17.29 -1.55 -8.04
CA LYS A 86 -17.79 -2.90 -7.71
C LYS A 86 -17.43 -3.92 -8.79
N GLY A 87 -17.61 -3.56 -10.06
CA GLY A 87 -17.50 -4.52 -11.18
C GLY A 87 -18.41 -5.71 -11.04
N GLY A 88 -17.95 -6.86 -11.54
CA GLY A 88 -18.68 -8.12 -11.49
C GLY A 88 -18.64 -8.84 -10.14
N ALA A 89 -18.21 -8.19 -9.06
CA ALA A 89 -18.07 -8.82 -7.74
C ALA A 89 -19.40 -9.35 -7.16
N SER A 90 -20.54 -8.82 -7.62
CA SER A 90 -21.88 -9.27 -7.22
C SER A 90 -22.47 -10.36 -8.13
N LEU A 91 -21.74 -10.80 -9.16
CA LEU A 91 -22.20 -11.80 -10.11
C LEU A 91 -21.63 -13.18 -9.75
N ASP A 92 -22.47 -14.21 -9.78
CA ASP A 92 -22.04 -15.60 -9.60
C ASP A 92 -21.75 -16.24 -10.98
N LEU A 93 -20.53 -16.77 -11.13
CA LEU A 93 -20.09 -17.54 -12.31
C LEU A 93 -21.05 -18.66 -12.70
N ASN A 94 -21.70 -19.32 -11.72
CA ASN A 94 -22.60 -20.43 -11.99
C ASN A 94 -23.95 -19.99 -12.59
N THR A 95 -24.32 -18.72 -12.37
CA THR A 95 -25.56 -18.12 -12.88
C THR A 95 -25.35 -17.34 -14.18
N CYS A 96 -24.09 -17.05 -14.52
CA CYS A 96 -23.72 -16.24 -15.67
C CYS A 96 -23.46 -17.11 -16.91
N PRO A 97 -23.52 -16.51 -18.12
CA PRO A 97 -23.13 -17.20 -19.35
C PRO A 97 -21.72 -17.78 -19.24
N PRO A 98 -21.47 -18.97 -19.82
CA PRO A 98 -20.17 -19.60 -19.76
C PRO A 98 -19.11 -18.70 -20.39
N LYS A 99 -17.93 -18.71 -19.79
CA LYS A 99 -16.79 -17.93 -20.28
C LYS A 99 -16.47 -18.32 -21.73
N LEU A 100 -16.51 -17.32 -22.61
CA LEU A 100 -16.28 -17.52 -24.05
C LEU A 100 -14.83 -17.87 -24.38
N PHE A 101 -13.86 -17.33 -23.65
CA PHE A 101 -12.43 -17.40 -23.99
C PHE A 101 -11.57 -17.95 -22.86
N ARG A 102 -10.60 -18.81 -23.20
CA ARG A 102 -9.67 -19.41 -22.23
C ARG A 102 -8.64 -18.43 -21.69
N TRP A 103 -8.27 -17.41 -22.46
CA TRP A 103 -7.25 -16.42 -22.08
C TRP A 103 -7.78 -15.35 -21.11
N LEU A 104 -9.10 -15.22 -20.98
CA LEU A 104 -9.72 -14.37 -19.97
C LEU A 104 -9.80 -15.08 -18.61
N ASN A 105 -9.46 -14.36 -17.56
CA ASN A 105 -9.69 -14.80 -16.19
C ASN A 105 -11.18 -14.66 -15.85
N ASP A 106 -11.64 -15.49 -14.91
CA ASP A 106 -13.06 -15.52 -14.54
C ASP A 106 -13.52 -14.19 -13.94
N SER A 107 -12.66 -13.51 -13.17
CA SER A 107 -12.92 -12.15 -12.67
C SER A 107 -13.10 -11.13 -13.80
N SER A 108 -12.23 -11.14 -14.81
CA SER A 108 -12.36 -10.26 -15.97
C SER A 108 -13.64 -10.53 -16.78
N TRP A 109 -14.03 -11.80 -16.88
CA TRP A 109 -15.30 -12.18 -17.52
C TRP A 109 -16.51 -11.61 -16.79
N LEU A 110 -16.58 -11.77 -15.47
CA LEU A 110 -17.66 -11.19 -14.66
C LEU A 110 -17.68 -9.66 -14.77
N ASN A 111 -16.52 -9.01 -14.77
CA ASN A 111 -16.44 -7.57 -14.94
C ASN A 111 -16.97 -7.11 -16.31
N LEU A 112 -16.67 -7.84 -17.40
CA LEU A 112 -17.19 -7.56 -18.73
C LEU A 112 -18.71 -7.75 -18.82
N LEU A 113 -19.26 -8.76 -18.14
CA LEU A 113 -20.71 -8.96 -18.05
C LEU A 113 -21.38 -7.78 -17.34
N GLU A 114 -20.81 -7.29 -16.24
CA GLU A 114 -21.33 -6.10 -15.56
C GLU A 114 -21.19 -4.85 -16.44
N LEU A 115 -20.07 -4.70 -17.14
CA LEU A 115 -19.83 -3.60 -18.07
C LEU A 115 -20.89 -3.56 -19.19
N SER A 116 -21.34 -4.73 -19.67
CA SER A 116 -22.35 -4.82 -20.73
C SER A 116 -23.74 -4.30 -20.31
N ARG A 117 -23.97 -4.01 -19.03
CA ARG A 117 -25.20 -3.34 -18.57
C ARG A 117 -25.21 -1.84 -18.88
N LEU A 118 -24.03 -1.24 -19.11
CA LEU A 118 -23.92 0.16 -19.49
C LEU A 118 -24.30 0.34 -20.97
N LYS A 119 -24.97 1.45 -21.29
CA LYS A 119 -25.47 1.74 -22.64
C LYS A 119 -24.34 1.79 -23.67
N GLU A 120 -23.21 2.34 -23.26
CA GLU A 120 -22.00 2.53 -24.06
C GLU A 120 -21.30 1.20 -24.39
N PHE A 121 -21.56 0.15 -23.62
CA PHE A 121 -20.90 -1.16 -23.72
C PHE A 121 -21.87 -2.34 -23.91
N HIS A 122 -23.15 -2.08 -24.23
CA HIS A 122 -24.18 -3.13 -24.36
C HIS A 122 -23.81 -4.26 -25.34
N ASP A 123 -23.01 -3.96 -26.36
CA ASP A 123 -22.56 -4.88 -27.39
C ASP A 123 -21.11 -5.34 -27.21
N VAL A 124 -20.49 -5.08 -26.05
CA VAL A 124 -19.07 -5.41 -25.79
C VAL A 124 -18.80 -6.90 -25.92
N ILE A 125 -19.70 -7.76 -25.46
CA ILE A 125 -19.55 -9.22 -25.52
C ILE A 125 -19.64 -9.71 -26.98
N ASP A 126 -20.62 -9.23 -27.74
CA ASP A 126 -20.81 -9.57 -29.14
C ASP A 126 -19.62 -9.12 -30.00
N ARG A 127 -19.07 -7.93 -29.71
CA ARG A 127 -17.88 -7.41 -30.39
C ARG A 127 -16.63 -8.21 -30.05
N LEU A 128 -16.47 -8.61 -28.79
CA LEU A 128 -15.35 -9.43 -28.35
C LEU A 128 -15.39 -10.80 -29.04
N GLN A 129 -16.58 -11.35 -29.26
CA GLN A 129 -16.77 -12.58 -30.03
C GLN A 129 -16.47 -12.44 -31.53
N LYS A 130 -16.83 -11.31 -32.15
CA LYS A 130 -16.54 -11.06 -33.57
C LYS A 130 -15.06 -10.77 -33.84
N ASN A 131 -14.39 -10.07 -32.93
CA ASN A 131 -13.03 -9.56 -33.10
C ASN A 131 -12.02 -10.12 -32.08
N GLU A 132 -12.14 -11.39 -31.69
CA GLU A 132 -11.31 -12.02 -30.64
C GLU A 132 -9.81 -11.72 -30.80
N ARG A 133 -9.27 -11.84 -32.02
CA ARG A 133 -7.83 -11.62 -32.29
C ARG A 133 -7.35 -10.24 -31.87
N ALA A 134 -8.09 -9.19 -32.19
CA ALA A 134 -7.70 -7.82 -31.85
C ALA A 134 -7.75 -7.56 -30.34
N PHE A 135 -8.74 -8.12 -29.63
CA PHE A 135 -8.81 -8.02 -28.17
C PHE A 135 -7.71 -8.82 -27.49
N LYS A 136 -7.38 -10.00 -28.01
CA LYS A 136 -6.28 -10.81 -27.51
C LYS A 136 -4.93 -10.13 -27.74
N ASP A 137 -4.70 -9.59 -28.93
CA ASP A 137 -3.47 -8.83 -29.22
C ASP A 137 -3.35 -7.61 -28.29
N TRP A 138 -4.46 -6.94 -27.98
CA TRP A 138 -4.47 -5.84 -27.01
C TRP A 138 -4.21 -6.30 -25.56
N PHE A 139 -4.72 -7.47 -25.19
CA PHE A 139 -4.50 -8.08 -23.88
C PHE A 139 -3.04 -8.53 -23.70
N ASP A 140 -2.46 -9.12 -24.74
CA ASP A 140 -1.08 -9.64 -24.75
C ASP A 140 -0.02 -8.52 -24.93
N LYS A 141 -0.41 -7.33 -25.42
CA LYS A 141 0.50 -6.17 -25.53
C LYS A 141 1.06 -5.77 -24.15
N GLU A 142 2.36 -5.51 -24.11
CA GLU A 142 3.01 -4.92 -22.94
C GLU A 142 2.43 -3.52 -22.65
N SER A 143 2.30 -3.19 -21.37
CA SER A 143 1.55 -2.04 -20.83
C SER A 143 2.06 -0.65 -21.22
N SER A 144 3.13 -0.55 -22.03
CA SER A 144 3.82 0.70 -22.36
C SER A 144 3.19 1.53 -23.48
N ASP A 145 2.36 0.93 -24.36
CA ASP A 145 1.73 1.65 -25.48
C ASP A 145 0.23 1.92 -25.24
N PHE A 146 -0.05 3.09 -24.66
CA PHE A 146 -1.38 3.59 -24.25
C PHE A 146 -2.31 4.04 -25.40
N SER A 147 -1.95 3.79 -26.66
CA SER A 147 -2.57 4.47 -27.80
C SER A 147 -3.68 3.70 -28.51
N SER A 148 -3.69 2.36 -28.53
CA SER A 148 -4.64 1.62 -29.36
C SER A 148 -5.52 0.70 -28.53
N LEU A 149 -6.67 1.18 -28.04
CA LEU A 149 -7.81 0.27 -27.90
C LEU A 149 -8.07 -0.38 -29.26
N PRO A 150 -8.62 -1.61 -29.34
CA PRO A 150 -9.05 -2.16 -30.62
C PRO A 150 -9.93 -1.13 -31.35
N GLU A 151 -9.71 -0.92 -32.67
CA GLU A 151 -10.31 0.15 -33.52
C GLU A 151 -11.80 0.44 -33.23
N THR A 152 -12.54 -0.57 -32.77
CA THR A 152 -13.94 -0.51 -32.30
C THR A 152 -14.26 0.48 -31.16
N TYR A 153 -13.27 0.97 -30.40
CA TYR A 153 -13.48 1.83 -29.20
C TYR A 153 -12.61 3.10 -29.16
N GLU A 154 -12.06 3.55 -30.28
CA GLU A 154 -11.23 4.77 -30.34
C GLU A 154 -11.96 6.06 -29.92
N ASN A 155 -13.27 6.11 -30.11
CA ASN A 155 -14.11 7.26 -29.77
C ASN A 155 -14.58 7.30 -28.30
N LEU A 156 -14.13 6.37 -27.45
CA LEU A 156 -14.48 6.37 -26.04
C LEU A 156 -13.80 7.53 -25.31
N ASN A 157 -14.54 8.17 -24.40
CA ASN A 157 -13.94 9.16 -23.50
C ASN A 157 -12.95 8.48 -22.54
N VAL A 158 -12.05 9.27 -21.93
CA VAL A 158 -10.99 8.75 -21.05
C VAL A 158 -11.55 7.88 -19.91
N PHE A 159 -12.72 8.22 -19.37
CA PHE A 159 -13.35 7.46 -18.30
C PHE A 159 -13.89 6.09 -18.76
N HIS A 160 -14.50 6.03 -19.95
CA HIS A 160 -14.94 4.77 -20.56
C HIS A 160 -13.76 3.88 -20.94
N ARG A 161 -12.64 4.46 -21.40
CA ARG A 161 -11.39 3.72 -21.64
C ARG A 161 -10.86 3.12 -20.33
N PHE A 162 -10.89 3.90 -19.24
CA PHE A 162 -10.51 3.44 -17.90
C PHE A 162 -11.42 2.29 -17.41
N LEU A 163 -12.74 2.43 -17.55
CA LEU A 163 -13.71 1.38 -17.21
C LEU A 163 -13.43 0.08 -17.96
N PHE A 164 -13.24 0.18 -19.27
CA PHE A 164 -12.96 -0.97 -20.12
C PHE A 164 -11.68 -1.67 -19.67
N ALA A 165 -10.58 -0.92 -19.56
CA ALA A 165 -9.28 -1.46 -19.15
C ALA A 165 -9.35 -2.16 -17.79
N ARG A 166 -10.02 -1.55 -16.80
CA ARG A 166 -10.23 -2.14 -15.48
C ARG A 166 -10.99 -3.46 -15.53
N CYS A 167 -11.94 -3.61 -16.46
CA CYS A 167 -12.76 -4.83 -16.55
C CYS A 167 -12.01 -5.99 -17.20
N ILE A 168 -11.20 -5.73 -18.24
CA ILE A 168 -10.50 -6.78 -18.97
C ILE A 168 -9.11 -7.10 -18.38
N SER A 169 -8.35 -6.06 -18.00
CA SER A 169 -6.95 -6.13 -17.54
C SER A 169 -6.80 -5.33 -16.24
N PRO A 170 -7.16 -5.93 -15.09
CA PRO A 170 -7.12 -5.25 -13.79
C PRO A 170 -5.75 -4.67 -13.41
N ASP A 171 -4.66 -5.24 -13.92
CA ASP A 171 -3.29 -4.76 -13.75
C ASP A 171 -3.08 -3.33 -14.31
N ARG A 172 -3.84 -2.94 -15.35
CA ARG A 172 -3.77 -1.61 -15.96
C ARG A 172 -4.57 -0.54 -15.20
N THR A 173 -5.34 -0.92 -14.19
CA THR A 173 -6.24 0.01 -13.46
C THR A 173 -5.47 1.19 -12.84
N ILE A 174 -4.26 0.96 -12.30
CA ILE A 174 -3.48 2.01 -11.63
C ILE A 174 -2.93 3.04 -12.64
N SER A 175 -2.45 2.59 -13.80
CA SER A 175 -1.97 3.50 -14.85
C SER A 175 -3.12 4.30 -15.46
N GLU A 176 -4.24 3.65 -15.76
CA GLU A 176 -5.44 4.31 -16.30
C GLU A 176 -6.06 5.29 -15.29
N ALA A 177 -6.03 4.99 -13.99
CA ALA A 177 -6.44 5.93 -12.95
C ALA A 177 -5.59 7.20 -12.98
N ARG A 178 -4.26 7.10 -13.17
CA ARG A 178 -3.38 8.27 -13.30
C ARG A 178 -3.70 9.07 -14.56
N HIS A 179 -3.91 8.40 -15.69
CA HIS A 179 -4.29 9.06 -16.94
C HIS A 179 -5.63 9.80 -16.81
N TYR A 180 -6.63 9.17 -16.18
CA TYR A 180 -7.91 9.80 -15.89
C TYR A 180 -7.78 11.02 -14.96
N ILE A 181 -6.92 10.96 -13.94
CA ILE A 181 -6.61 12.12 -13.07
C ILE A 181 -6.00 13.27 -13.88
N GLN A 182 -5.06 12.96 -14.79
CA GLN A 182 -4.42 13.97 -15.64
C GLN A 182 -5.42 14.65 -16.58
N ASP A 183 -6.36 13.91 -17.17
CA ASP A 183 -7.42 14.45 -18.03
C ASP A 183 -8.46 15.26 -17.23
N SER A 184 -8.90 14.76 -16.07
CA SER A 184 -9.97 15.36 -15.27
C SER A 184 -9.52 16.61 -14.49
N LEU A 185 -8.38 16.52 -13.80
CA LEU A 185 -7.87 17.55 -12.89
C LEU A 185 -6.63 18.27 -13.41
N GLY A 186 -5.83 17.63 -14.27
CA GLY A 186 -4.59 18.15 -14.82
C GLY A 186 -3.33 17.45 -14.30
N ILE A 187 -2.23 17.59 -15.04
CA ILE A 187 -0.94 16.91 -14.79
C ILE A 187 -0.41 17.12 -13.37
N LYS A 188 -0.58 18.33 -12.82
CA LYS A 188 -0.13 18.73 -11.48
C LYS A 188 -0.69 17.87 -10.33
N TYR A 189 -1.80 17.16 -10.54
CA TYR A 189 -2.40 16.26 -9.54
C TYR A 189 -1.85 14.83 -9.62
N SER A 190 -1.08 14.51 -10.67
CA SER A 190 -0.45 13.20 -10.83
C SER A 190 0.98 13.14 -10.26
N GLU A 191 1.58 14.30 -10.01
CA GLU A 191 2.93 14.41 -9.45
C GLU A 191 2.90 14.34 -7.92
N ILE A 192 3.84 13.60 -7.33
CA ILE A 192 3.97 13.52 -5.88
C ILE A 192 4.66 14.79 -5.37
N PRO A 193 4.04 15.57 -4.48
CA PRO A 193 4.68 16.74 -3.91
C PRO A 193 5.88 16.32 -3.05
N VAL A 194 7.03 16.94 -3.29
CA VAL A 194 8.24 16.74 -2.48
C VAL A 194 8.00 17.31 -1.08
N LEU A 195 8.25 16.51 -0.05
CA LEU A 195 8.15 16.94 1.34
C LEU A 195 9.21 18.02 1.62
N SER A 196 8.75 19.21 2.04
CA SER A 196 9.62 20.26 2.56
C SER A 196 9.21 20.59 3.98
N LEU A 197 10.03 20.21 4.95
CA LEU A 197 9.79 20.54 6.36
C LEU A 197 9.80 22.06 6.60
N GLU A 198 10.56 22.81 5.79
CA GLU A 198 10.61 24.26 5.86
C GLU A 198 9.27 24.90 5.47
N LEU A 199 8.63 24.44 4.39
CA LEU A 199 7.30 24.93 3.98
C LEU A 199 6.22 24.61 5.01
N ILE A 200 6.30 23.44 5.65
CA ILE A 200 5.33 23.01 6.67
C ILE A 200 5.51 23.86 7.94
N TRP A 201 6.75 24.14 8.32
CA TRP A 201 7.05 25.05 9.41
C TRP A 201 6.54 26.47 9.14
N GLU A 202 6.74 27.01 7.93
CA GLU A 202 6.23 28.34 7.54
C GLU A 202 4.69 28.43 7.57
N GLU A 203 4.00 27.33 7.31
CA GLU A 203 2.54 27.26 7.40
C GLU A 203 2.03 27.13 8.85
N SER A 204 2.88 26.67 9.77
CA SER A 204 2.50 26.44 11.17
C SER A 204 2.55 27.70 12.03
N ASP A 205 1.66 27.77 13.01
CA ASP A 205 1.68 28.75 14.08
C ASP A 205 2.05 28.11 15.44
N CYS A 206 2.07 28.91 16.51
CA CYS A 206 2.43 28.44 17.85
C CYS A 206 1.45 27.40 18.43
N LYS A 207 0.19 27.36 17.95
CA LYS A 207 -0.85 26.44 18.45
C LYS A 207 -0.98 25.18 17.58
N THR A 208 -0.49 25.24 16.35
CA THR A 208 -0.56 24.17 15.36
C THR A 208 0.69 23.30 15.48
N SER A 209 0.56 22.14 16.09
CA SER A 209 1.64 21.16 16.14
C SER A 209 1.88 20.49 14.78
N LEU A 210 3.11 20.04 14.58
CA LEU A 210 3.60 19.41 13.36
C LEU A 210 3.71 17.90 13.59
N LEU A 211 2.81 17.11 13.01
CA LEU A 211 2.71 15.68 13.26
C LEU A 211 3.31 14.87 12.09
N GLY A 212 4.47 14.27 12.33
CA GLY A 212 5.10 13.29 11.45
C GLY A 212 4.53 11.89 11.68
N LEU A 213 3.76 11.40 10.72
CA LEU A 213 3.32 10.02 10.65
C LEU A 213 4.49 9.17 10.14
N LEU A 214 5.02 8.32 11.01
CA LEU A 214 6.14 7.46 10.73
C LEU A 214 5.71 6.30 9.82
N SER A 215 6.61 5.94 8.93
CA SER A 215 6.57 4.69 8.17
C SER A 215 7.79 3.86 8.58
N SER A 216 7.65 2.54 8.54
CA SER A 216 8.74 1.57 8.74
C SER A 216 10.08 2.02 8.14
N GLY A 217 11.08 2.22 9.01
CA GLY A 217 12.44 2.59 8.62
C GLY A 217 12.67 4.05 8.18
N ALA A 218 11.71 4.95 8.33
CA ALA A 218 11.85 6.37 7.98
C ALA A 218 11.42 7.33 9.10
N ASP A 219 12.42 7.91 9.78
CA ASP A 219 12.24 8.90 10.84
C ASP A 219 12.70 10.30 10.37
N PRO A 220 11.86 11.35 10.44
CA PRO A 220 12.24 12.71 10.07
C PRO A 220 13.10 13.44 11.12
N THR A 221 13.42 12.84 12.26
CA THR A 221 14.14 13.48 13.37
C THR A 221 15.43 14.18 12.93
N SER A 222 16.28 13.50 12.15
CA SER A 222 17.54 14.07 11.66
C SER A 222 17.30 15.29 10.75
N ASN A 223 16.26 15.24 9.91
CA ASN A 223 15.85 16.36 9.06
C ASN A 223 15.33 17.54 9.88
N ILE A 224 14.57 17.28 10.96
CA ILE A 224 14.08 18.32 11.87
C ILE A 224 15.25 18.97 12.62
N GLN A 225 16.21 18.18 13.11
CA GLN A 225 17.42 18.70 13.75
C GLN A 225 18.25 19.56 12.80
N ALA A 226 18.42 19.13 11.55
CA ALA A 226 19.13 19.90 10.53
C ALA A 226 18.41 21.22 10.23
N LEU A 227 17.08 21.22 10.16
CA LEU A 227 16.28 22.43 9.95
C LEU A 227 16.39 23.39 11.14
N ALA A 228 16.31 22.89 12.37
CA ALA A 228 16.47 23.71 13.59
C ALA A 228 17.84 24.40 13.62
N LYS A 229 18.91 23.66 13.31
CA LYS A 229 20.26 24.22 13.16
C LYS A 229 20.33 25.27 12.05
N LYS A 230 19.73 25.01 10.88
CA LYS A 230 19.68 25.96 9.75
C LYS A 230 18.96 27.26 10.13
N LYS A 231 17.93 27.19 10.96
CA LYS A 231 17.16 28.35 11.44
C LYS A 231 17.74 28.98 12.72
N ASN A 232 18.79 28.39 13.28
CA ASN A 232 19.40 28.80 14.55
C ASN A 232 18.38 28.86 15.71
N ILE A 233 17.52 27.83 15.79
CA ILE A 233 16.50 27.68 16.83
C ILE A 233 16.87 26.50 17.72
N ASP A 234 16.78 26.68 19.04
CA ASP A 234 17.01 25.62 20.00
C ASP A 234 15.95 24.51 19.87
N LEU A 235 16.38 23.26 19.82
CA LEU A 235 15.52 22.09 19.70
C LEU A 235 15.70 21.16 20.91
N PHE A 236 14.65 20.99 21.69
CA PHE A 236 14.57 20.04 22.78
C PHE A 236 13.93 18.75 22.29
N ILE A 237 14.56 17.62 22.53
CA ILE A 237 14.09 16.30 22.04
C ILE A 237 13.76 15.43 23.25
N VAL A 238 12.58 14.83 23.22
CA VAL A 238 12.14 13.84 24.20
C VAL A 238 11.63 12.62 23.45
N SER A 239 12.24 11.46 23.68
CA SER A 239 11.72 10.19 23.19
C SER A 239 10.70 9.68 24.19
N MET A 240 9.42 9.64 23.80
CA MET A 240 8.34 9.23 24.69
C MET A 240 8.46 7.75 25.07
N GLY A 241 8.09 7.45 26.30
CA GLY A 241 8.21 6.15 26.94
C GLY A 241 7.98 6.30 28.45
N GLN A 242 8.19 5.23 29.19
CA GLN A 242 7.89 5.24 30.63
C GLN A 242 8.68 6.32 31.39
N GLY A 243 7.97 7.22 32.06
CA GLY A 243 8.53 8.27 32.92
C GLY A 243 9.07 9.52 32.19
N GLN A 244 9.00 9.58 30.85
CA GLN A 244 9.54 10.69 30.05
C GLN A 244 8.63 11.94 30.05
N GLU A 245 7.39 11.78 30.50
CA GLU A 245 6.41 12.86 30.56
C GLU A 245 6.85 14.03 31.46
N ILE A 246 7.61 13.75 32.53
CA ILE A 246 8.11 14.80 33.44
C ILE A 246 9.07 15.72 32.69
N LEU A 247 9.96 15.14 31.87
CA LEU A 247 10.88 15.90 31.04
C LEU A 247 10.13 16.67 29.95
N ALA A 248 9.14 16.04 29.31
CA ALA A 248 8.30 16.66 28.30
C ALA A 248 7.55 17.88 28.86
N ARG A 249 6.93 17.79 30.05
CA ARG A 249 6.28 18.92 30.74
C ARG A 249 7.24 20.08 30.97
N ARG A 250 8.44 19.80 31.47
CA ARG A 250 9.45 20.82 31.73
C ARG A 250 9.89 21.53 30.45
N TYR A 251 10.19 20.77 29.39
CA TYR A 251 10.62 21.38 28.12
C TYR A 251 9.48 22.10 27.40
N LEU A 252 8.25 21.63 27.53
CA LEU A 252 7.08 22.35 27.01
C LEU A 252 6.95 23.73 27.66
N GLN A 253 6.98 23.81 28.99
CA GLN A 253 6.91 25.10 29.69
C GLN A 253 8.10 26.01 29.35
N GLN A 254 9.30 25.44 29.26
CA GLN A 254 10.49 26.18 28.88
C GLN A 254 10.39 26.76 27.46
N THR A 255 9.93 25.97 26.49
CA THR A 255 9.81 26.40 25.09
C THR A 255 8.65 27.37 24.86
N ILE A 256 7.55 27.25 25.61
CA ILE A 256 6.45 28.23 25.60
C ILE A 256 6.95 29.62 26.03
N THR A 257 7.80 29.68 27.06
CA THR A 257 8.26 30.94 27.69
C THR A 257 9.50 31.54 27.04
N LEU A 258 10.48 30.73 26.67
CA LEU A 258 11.76 31.18 26.12
C LEU A 258 11.83 31.09 24.59
N GLY A 259 10.84 30.48 23.94
CA GLY A 259 10.92 30.13 22.53
C GLY A 259 11.70 28.83 22.28
N GLY A 260 11.79 28.46 21.01
CA GLY A 260 12.41 27.21 20.59
C GLY A 260 11.42 26.09 20.25
N TRP A 261 11.96 24.95 19.85
CA TRP A 261 11.19 23.82 19.37
C TRP A 261 11.23 22.66 20.36
N LEU A 262 10.10 21.99 20.53
CA LEU A 262 10.00 20.71 21.24
C LEU A 262 9.70 19.60 20.23
N LEU A 263 10.50 18.55 20.21
CA LEU A 263 10.26 17.32 19.45
C LEU A 263 9.93 16.18 20.41
N LEU A 264 8.69 15.68 20.35
CA LEU A 264 8.28 14.45 21.03
C LEU A 264 8.33 13.29 20.04
N GLN A 265 9.27 12.37 20.25
CA GLN A 265 9.40 11.17 19.43
C GLN A 265 8.56 10.04 19.99
N ASN A 266 8.08 9.15 19.12
CA ASN A 266 7.28 7.97 19.50
C ASN A 266 6.05 8.35 20.35
N ALA A 267 5.34 9.40 19.97
CA ALA A 267 4.27 9.99 20.76
C ALA A 267 3.14 8.99 21.10
N HIS A 268 2.90 7.97 20.26
CA HIS A 268 2.00 6.84 20.55
C HIS A 268 2.32 6.07 21.84
N LEU A 269 3.55 6.16 22.37
CA LEU A 269 3.94 5.52 23.64
C LEU A 269 3.53 6.33 24.88
N GLY A 270 2.97 7.53 24.72
CA GLY A 270 2.60 8.42 25.83
C GLY A 270 1.24 9.08 25.61
N LEU A 271 0.19 8.29 25.34
CA LEU A 271 -1.14 8.78 24.99
C LEU A 271 -1.77 9.66 26.09
N ASP A 272 -1.65 9.26 27.36
CA ASP A 272 -2.20 10.00 28.50
C ASP A 272 -1.61 11.42 28.58
N TYR A 273 -0.29 11.54 28.36
CA TYR A 273 0.38 12.83 28.33
C TYR A 273 -0.04 13.68 27.12
N LEU A 274 -0.37 13.08 25.99
CA LEU A 274 -0.80 13.81 24.82
C LEU A 274 -2.12 14.56 25.07
N GLU A 275 -3.05 13.97 25.85
CA GLU A 275 -4.27 14.67 26.25
C GLU A 275 -3.95 15.91 27.10
N GLU A 276 -3.12 15.76 28.14
CA GLU A 276 -2.66 16.87 28.99
C GLU A 276 -1.92 17.95 28.18
N PHE A 277 -1.07 17.53 27.25
CA PHE A 277 -0.34 18.40 26.34
C PHE A 277 -1.30 19.27 25.53
N TYR A 278 -2.35 18.68 24.98
CA TYR A 278 -3.35 19.39 24.20
C TYR A 278 -4.12 20.41 25.05
N GLU A 279 -4.54 20.02 26.26
CA GLU A 279 -5.20 20.94 27.21
C GLU A 279 -4.29 22.14 27.56
N THR A 280 -3.01 21.88 27.78
CA THR A 280 -2.01 22.92 28.07
C THR A 280 -1.86 23.91 26.90
N LEU A 281 -1.83 23.42 25.66
CA LEU A 281 -1.75 24.28 24.47
C LEU A 281 -3.00 25.16 24.29
N ILE A 282 -4.18 24.66 24.64
CA ILE A 282 -5.43 25.43 24.55
C ILE A 282 -5.49 26.48 25.66
N ALA A 283 -5.15 26.09 26.89
CA ALA A 283 -5.23 26.95 28.07
C ALA A 283 -4.21 28.10 28.05
N THR A 284 -3.14 27.97 27.25
CA THR A 284 -2.12 29.00 27.13
C THR A 284 -2.53 30.07 26.12
N ASP A 285 -2.55 31.33 26.56
CA ASP A 285 -2.90 32.47 25.70
C ASP A 285 -1.69 33.09 24.99
N THR A 286 -0.55 33.15 25.67
CA THR A 286 0.67 33.82 25.20
C THR A 286 1.80 32.81 24.96
N PHE A 287 2.35 32.84 23.75
CA PHE A 287 3.49 32.02 23.33
C PHE A 287 4.60 32.92 22.82
N ASP A 288 5.84 32.46 22.95
CA ASP A 288 6.92 33.00 22.14
C ASP A 288 6.66 32.76 20.63
N PRO A 289 6.91 33.74 19.74
CA PRO A 289 6.66 33.57 18.30
C PRO A 289 7.45 32.43 17.64
N SER A 290 8.61 32.06 18.18
CA SER A 290 9.46 30.96 17.67
C SER A 290 9.01 29.58 18.13
N PHE A 291 8.12 29.51 19.13
CA PHE A 291 7.65 28.25 19.72
C PHE A 291 6.98 27.35 18.69
N ARG A 292 7.46 26.11 18.54
CA ARG A 292 6.80 25.07 17.73
C ARG A 292 6.93 23.70 18.40
N VAL A 293 5.92 22.85 18.19
CA VAL A 293 5.96 21.46 18.64
C VAL A 293 5.93 20.53 17.45
N TRP A 294 6.92 19.64 17.39
CA TRP A 294 7.02 18.54 16.46
C TRP A 294 6.68 17.23 17.19
N LEU A 295 5.85 16.40 16.58
CA LEU A 295 5.46 15.10 17.09
C LEU A 295 5.83 14.06 16.04
N THR A 296 6.47 12.95 16.42
CA THR A 296 6.59 11.78 15.54
C THR A 296 5.88 10.59 16.15
N THR A 297 5.10 9.88 15.33
CA THR A 297 4.30 8.77 15.82
C THR A 297 4.05 7.71 14.76
N GLU A 298 3.97 6.46 15.18
CA GLU A 298 3.33 5.40 14.41
C GLU A 298 1.80 5.52 14.52
N THR A 299 1.09 4.79 13.65
CA THR A 299 -0.37 4.74 13.68
C THR A 299 -0.86 4.08 14.96
N HIS A 300 -1.73 4.75 15.70
CA HIS A 300 -2.36 4.20 16.90
C HIS A 300 -3.87 4.49 16.91
N SER A 301 -4.70 3.50 17.23
CA SER A 301 -6.16 3.62 17.19
C SER A 301 -6.71 4.57 18.25
N GLU A 302 -6.04 4.66 19.39
CA GLU A 302 -6.42 5.52 20.53
C GLU A 302 -5.66 6.84 20.55
N PHE A 303 -4.98 7.21 19.46
CA PHE A 303 -4.30 8.49 19.39
C PHE A 303 -5.32 9.65 19.50
N PRO A 304 -5.09 10.68 20.34
CA PRO A 304 -6.06 11.75 20.57
C PRO A 304 -6.51 12.44 19.29
N ILE A 305 -7.81 12.37 19.00
CA ILE A 305 -8.43 12.93 17.78
C ILE A 305 -8.23 14.45 17.72
N GLN A 306 -8.25 15.11 18.88
CA GLN A 306 -8.13 16.55 19.02
C GLN A 306 -6.79 17.05 18.50
N ILE A 307 -5.69 16.34 18.84
CA ILE A 307 -4.36 16.63 18.31
C ILE A 307 -4.35 16.39 16.80
N LEU A 308 -4.88 15.26 16.33
CA LEU A 308 -4.96 15.01 14.88
C LEU A 308 -5.69 16.17 14.19
N GLN A 309 -6.80 16.66 14.74
CA GLN A 309 -7.58 17.74 14.16
C GLN A 309 -6.94 19.13 14.24
N SER A 310 -6.01 19.36 15.18
CA SER A 310 -5.30 20.63 15.35
C SER A 310 -3.88 20.63 14.74
N SER A 311 -3.34 19.47 14.35
CA SER A 311 -1.99 19.37 13.80
C SER A 311 -1.95 19.42 12.28
N ILE A 312 -0.86 19.99 11.75
CA ILE A 312 -0.44 19.77 10.37
C ILE A 312 0.25 18.41 10.29
N LYS A 313 -0.29 17.50 9.47
CA LYS A 313 0.24 16.15 9.30
C LYS A 313 1.17 16.07 8.11
N PHE A 314 2.22 15.27 8.23
CA PHE A 314 3.08 14.90 7.12
C PHE A 314 3.60 13.47 7.25
N THR A 315 3.87 12.82 6.13
CA THR A 315 4.52 11.51 6.07
C THR A 315 5.91 11.64 5.44
N ASN A 316 6.92 10.93 5.97
CA ASN A 316 8.29 10.93 5.45
C ASN A 316 8.69 9.57 4.86
N GLU A 317 7.89 9.05 3.93
CA GLU A 317 8.18 7.77 3.27
C GLU A 317 9.36 7.87 2.29
N PRO A 318 10.15 6.79 2.12
CA PRO A 318 11.11 6.72 1.04
C PRO A 318 10.35 6.77 -0.31
N PRO A 319 10.81 7.58 -1.28
CA PRO A 319 10.10 7.71 -2.53
C PRO A 319 10.18 6.41 -3.35
N GLN A 320 9.07 6.00 -3.98
CA GLN A 320 9.03 4.80 -4.81
C GLN A 320 9.78 4.97 -6.15
N GLY A 321 10.48 3.91 -6.52
CA GLY A 321 11.18 3.74 -7.79
C GLY A 321 12.70 3.93 -7.68
N VAL A 322 13.44 3.28 -8.58
CA VAL A 322 14.91 3.30 -8.59
C VAL A 322 15.44 4.71 -8.86
N ARG A 323 14.78 5.45 -9.76
CA ARG A 323 15.08 6.87 -10.01
C ARG A 323 14.99 7.70 -8.73
N ALA A 324 13.89 7.56 -7.99
CA ALA A 324 13.62 8.40 -6.84
C ALA A 324 14.49 8.02 -5.63
N GLY A 325 14.72 6.71 -5.42
CA GLY A 325 15.64 6.19 -4.41
C GLY A 325 17.07 6.69 -4.63
N LEU A 326 17.60 6.56 -5.86
CA LEU A 326 18.93 7.05 -6.20
C LEU A 326 19.06 8.57 -6.04
N LYS A 327 18.05 9.33 -6.51
CA LYS A 327 18.05 10.80 -6.38
C LYS A 327 18.05 11.23 -4.91
N ARG A 328 17.32 10.50 -4.04
CA ARG A 328 17.35 10.73 -2.59
C ARG A 328 18.73 10.45 -2.01
N THR A 329 19.34 9.31 -2.33
CA THR A 329 20.69 8.97 -1.83
C THR A 329 21.74 9.98 -2.29
N TYR A 330 21.73 10.35 -3.58
CA TYR A 330 22.66 11.34 -4.14
C TYR A 330 22.40 12.77 -3.67
N GLY A 331 21.16 13.11 -3.31
CA GLY A 331 20.84 14.39 -2.67
C GLY A 331 21.45 14.56 -1.28
N LEU A 332 21.85 13.46 -0.62
CA LEU A 332 22.54 13.47 0.67
C LEU A 332 24.08 13.50 0.53
N ILE A 333 24.60 13.33 -0.68
CA ILE A 333 26.04 13.32 -0.96
C ILE A 333 26.49 14.73 -1.33
N ASN A 334 27.62 15.18 -0.80
CA ASN A 334 28.29 16.40 -1.23
C ASN A 334 29.42 16.07 -2.24
N GLN A 335 29.90 17.10 -2.96
CA GLN A 335 30.99 16.91 -3.93
C GLN A 335 32.24 16.33 -3.25
N ASP A 336 32.54 16.73 -2.01
CA ASP A 336 33.70 16.21 -1.26
C ASP A 336 33.62 14.68 -1.05
N LYS A 337 32.44 14.14 -0.73
CA LYS A 337 32.26 12.69 -0.57
C LYS A 337 32.34 11.95 -1.91
N LEU A 338 31.91 12.58 -3.01
CA LEU A 338 32.07 12.03 -4.37
C LEU A 338 33.55 11.99 -4.80
N GLU A 339 34.35 12.93 -4.31
CA GLU A 339 35.78 13.07 -4.64
C GLU A 339 36.73 12.57 -3.55
N TYR A 340 36.19 11.92 -2.52
CA TYR A 340 36.93 11.50 -1.33
C TYR A 340 38.22 10.73 -1.64
N ILE A 341 38.15 9.78 -2.58
CA ILE A 341 39.29 8.99 -3.04
C ILE A 341 39.47 9.21 -4.55
N GLU A 342 40.67 9.59 -4.97
CA GLU A 342 41.02 9.86 -6.38
C GLU A 342 41.19 8.60 -7.24
N THR A 343 40.90 7.41 -6.70
CA THR A 343 41.01 6.14 -7.44
C THR A 343 39.87 5.95 -8.43
N ILE A 344 40.16 5.18 -9.49
CA ILE A 344 39.15 4.77 -10.49
C ILE A 344 38.05 3.88 -9.88
N TYR A 345 38.26 3.34 -8.67
CA TYR A 345 37.37 2.38 -8.03
C TYR A 345 36.25 3.04 -7.23
N TRP A 346 36.51 4.21 -6.63
CA TRP A 346 35.61 4.84 -5.66
C TRP A 346 34.22 5.15 -6.22
N ARG A 347 34.15 5.94 -7.30
CA ARG A 347 32.88 6.41 -7.86
C ARG A 347 31.99 5.28 -8.38
N PRO A 348 32.50 4.27 -9.12
CA PRO A 348 31.71 3.10 -9.49
C PRO A 348 31.21 2.29 -8.30
N LEU A 349 32.01 2.09 -7.24
CA LEU A 349 31.60 1.38 -6.04
C LEU A 349 30.54 2.14 -5.23
N LEU A 350 30.68 3.47 -5.11
CA LEU A 350 29.69 4.33 -4.47
C LEU A 350 28.35 4.27 -5.23
N TYR A 351 28.38 4.36 -6.57
CA TYR A 351 27.18 4.23 -7.40
C TYR A 351 26.56 2.83 -7.26
N ALA A 352 27.36 1.76 -7.34
CA ALA A 352 26.88 0.39 -7.19
C ALA A 352 26.24 0.11 -5.83
N THR A 353 26.80 0.70 -4.76
CA THR A 353 26.25 0.58 -3.40
C THR A 353 24.94 1.34 -3.25
N SER A 354 24.85 2.53 -3.85
CA SER A 354 23.62 3.34 -3.89
C SER A 354 22.53 2.68 -4.73
N PHE A 355 22.92 2.06 -5.85
CA PHE A 355 22.03 1.27 -6.70
C PHE A 355 21.52 0.04 -5.97
N LEU A 356 22.40 -0.73 -5.33
CA LEU A 356 22.02 -1.88 -4.50
C LEU A 356 21.04 -1.48 -3.40
N HIS A 357 21.30 -0.37 -2.70
CA HIS A 357 20.41 0.15 -1.66
C HIS A 357 19.00 0.44 -2.21
N SER A 358 18.91 1.12 -3.36
CA SER A 358 17.63 1.41 -4.01
C SER A 358 16.91 0.13 -4.43
N ILE A 359 17.63 -0.87 -4.95
CA ILE A 359 17.03 -2.15 -5.39
C ILE A 359 16.48 -2.95 -4.21
N VAL A 360 17.23 -3.10 -3.11
CA VAL A 360 16.76 -3.91 -1.98
C VAL A 360 15.54 -3.29 -1.30
N GLN A 361 15.45 -1.96 -1.26
CA GLN A 361 14.28 -1.22 -0.78
C GLN A 361 13.08 -1.43 -1.71
N GLU A 362 13.24 -1.14 -3.01
CA GLU A 362 12.16 -1.23 -3.99
C GLU A 362 11.63 -2.65 -4.16
N ARG A 363 12.50 -3.64 -4.04
CA ARG A 363 12.12 -5.05 -4.18
C ARG A 363 11.07 -5.48 -3.15
N ARG A 364 10.96 -4.81 -2.00
CA ARG A 364 9.93 -5.06 -0.98
C ARG A 364 8.50 -4.91 -1.51
N LYS A 365 8.28 -4.07 -2.53
CA LYS A 365 6.94 -3.82 -3.08
C LYS A 365 6.29 -5.07 -3.70
N PHE A 366 7.11 -6.04 -4.12
CA PHE A 366 6.63 -7.30 -4.70
C PHE A 366 6.25 -8.35 -3.64
N GLY A 367 6.23 -7.99 -2.36
CA GLY A 367 5.88 -8.90 -1.27
C GLY A 367 6.77 -10.15 -1.27
N PRO A 368 6.20 -11.36 -1.07
CA PRO A 368 6.94 -12.63 -1.05
C PRO A 368 7.75 -12.94 -2.32
N LEU A 369 7.41 -12.37 -3.48
CA LEU A 369 8.22 -12.53 -4.70
C LEU A 369 9.53 -11.72 -4.61
N GLY A 370 9.49 -10.60 -3.89
CA GLY A 370 10.64 -9.76 -3.60
C GLY A 370 11.49 -10.32 -2.48
N TRP A 371 10.90 -10.39 -1.28
CA TRP A 371 11.50 -10.87 -0.03
C TRP A 371 10.47 -11.71 0.71
N ASN A 372 10.89 -12.84 1.30
CA ASN A 372 9.97 -13.66 2.10
C ASN A 372 9.48 -12.89 3.34
N ILE A 373 10.35 -12.07 3.93
CA ILE A 373 10.05 -11.22 5.09
C ILE A 373 10.32 -9.74 4.72
N PRO A 374 9.43 -8.80 5.08
CA PRO A 374 9.54 -7.40 4.67
C PRO A 374 10.60 -6.62 5.48
N TYR A 375 11.88 -6.90 5.25
CA TYR A 375 13.00 -6.24 5.94
C TYR A 375 13.05 -4.74 5.72
N GLU A 376 13.24 -3.97 6.78
CA GLU A 376 13.46 -2.53 6.68
C GLU A 376 14.92 -2.28 6.37
N PHE A 377 15.28 -1.83 5.17
CA PHE A 377 16.64 -1.36 4.87
C PHE A 377 16.65 0.17 4.92
N ASN A 378 17.57 0.75 5.68
CA ASN A 378 17.58 2.18 5.94
C ASN A 378 18.90 2.84 5.52
N GLN A 379 18.96 4.16 5.65
CA GLN A 379 20.12 4.95 5.27
C GLN A 379 21.39 4.57 6.05
N THR A 380 21.27 4.10 7.30
CA THR A 380 22.43 3.71 8.11
C THR A 380 23.13 2.47 7.56
N ASP A 381 22.39 1.55 6.94
CA ASP A 381 22.99 0.37 6.27
C ASP A 381 23.83 0.79 5.06
N TRP A 382 23.35 1.79 4.30
CA TRP A 382 24.11 2.37 3.19
C TRP A 382 25.33 3.13 3.69
N GLU A 383 25.19 3.99 4.71
CA GLU A 383 26.30 4.76 5.27
C GLU A 383 27.41 3.86 5.80
N ALA A 384 27.06 2.81 6.56
CA ALA A 384 28.02 1.85 7.08
C ALA A 384 28.72 1.05 5.96
N SER A 385 27.98 0.70 4.90
CA SER A 385 28.56 0.04 3.71
C SER A 385 29.53 0.96 2.98
N VAL A 386 29.18 2.23 2.77
CA VAL A 386 30.03 3.23 2.12
C VAL A 386 31.28 3.51 2.96
N GLN A 387 31.13 3.67 4.28
CA GLN A 387 32.26 3.88 5.19
C GLN A 387 33.22 2.69 5.17
N TYR A 388 32.70 1.47 5.14
CA TYR A 388 33.54 0.28 5.01
C TYR A 388 34.33 0.29 3.69
N ILE A 389 33.68 0.65 2.57
CA ILE A 389 34.35 0.74 1.26
C ILE A 389 35.45 1.82 1.29
N GLN A 390 35.21 2.98 1.91
CA GLN A 390 36.23 4.03 2.08
C GLN A 390 37.45 3.48 2.80
N ASN A 391 37.25 2.95 4.01
CA ASN A 391 38.34 2.39 4.80
C ASN A 391 39.08 1.27 4.06
N HIS A 392 38.35 0.40 3.34
CA HIS A 392 38.96 -0.69 2.57
C HIS A 392 39.82 -0.19 1.40
N LEU A 393 39.42 0.90 0.75
CA LEU A 393 40.19 1.51 -0.34
C LEU A 393 41.39 2.31 0.18
N ASP A 394 41.26 2.97 1.33
CA ASP A 394 42.36 3.72 1.96
C ASP A 394 43.47 2.80 2.49
N ASP A 395 43.09 1.67 3.10
CA ASP A 395 44.02 0.65 3.60
C ASP A 395 44.62 -0.23 2.47
N MET A 396 44.14 -0.06 1.23
CA MET A 396 44.57 -0.91 0.12
C MET A 396 45.96 -0.51 -0.39
N ASN A 397 46.85 -1.51 -0.41
CA ASN A 397 48.15 -1.36 -1.07
C ASN A 397 47.95 -1.10 -2.58
N PRO A 398 48.62 -0.10 -3.18
CA PRO A 398 48.48 0.23 -4.61
C PRO A 398 48.83 -0.89 -5.61
N LYS A 399 49.44 -1.98 -5.13
CA LYS A 399 49.84 -3.16 -5.92
C LYS A 399 48.86 -4.34 -5.81
N LEU A 400 47.85 -4.25 -4.94
CA LEU A 400 46.87 -5.30 -4.68
C LEU A 400 45.51 -4.90 -5.23
N ASN A 401 44.81 -5.87 -5.84
CA ASN A 401 43.45 -5.68 -6.32
C ASN A 401 42.43 -5.78 -5.17
N ILE A 402 41.22 -5.26 -5.39
CA ILE A 402 40.12 -5.28 -4.41
C ILE A 402 39.85 -6.72 -3.94
N SER A 403 39.76 -6.90 -2.62
CA SER A 403 39.36 -8.19 -2.04
C SER A 403 37.84 -8.37 -2.14
N TRP A 404 37.36 -8.82 -3.31
CA TRP A 404 35.93 -9.02 -3.54
C TRP A 404 35.26 -9.95 -2.54
N LYS A 405 35.98 -10.96 -2.02
CA LYS A 405 35.44 -11.86 -1.01
C LYS A 405 35.10 -11.10 0.28
N ALA A 406 36.02 -10.25 0.75
CA ALA A 406 35.80 -9.45 1.94
C ALA A 406 34.68 -8.40 1.72
N LEU A 407 34.74 -7.68 0.60
CA LEU A 407 33.76 -6.64 0.28
C LEU A 407 32.34 -7.20 0.12
N ARG A 408 32.17 -8.32 -0.61
CA ARG A 408 30.87 -9.00 -0.73
C ARG A 408 30.37 -9.52 0.61
N TYR A 409 31.24 -10.13 1.41
CA TYR A 409 30.85 -10.65 2.73
C TYR A 409 30.37 -9.51 3.65
N MET A 410 31.11 -8.41 3.70
CA MET A 410 30.74 -7.26 4.52
C MET A 410 29.41 -6.64 4.08
N ILE A 411 29.21 -6.38 2.78
CA ILE A 411 27.96 -5.80 2.30
C ILE A 411 26.78 -6.76 2.49
N SER A 412 26.91 -8.02 2.03
CA SER A 412 25.76 -8.94 1.96
C SER A 412 25.44 -9.68 3.25
N GLU A 413 26.44 -10.02 4.07
CA GLU A 413 26.24 -10.84 5.27
C GLU A 413 26.27 -10.03 6.57
N ILE A 414 27.06 -8.95 6.63
CA ILE A 414 27.20 -8.13 7.84
C ILE A 414 26.28 -6.91 7.81
N GLN A 415 26.44 -6.01 6.84
CA GLN A 415 25.72 -4.74 6.80
C GLN A 415 24.23 -4.95 6.53
N TYR A 416 23.88 -5.44 5.33
CA TYR A 416 22.48 -5.75 4.99
C TYR A 416 22.04 -7.08 5.58
N GLY A 417 22.94 -8.07 5.62
CA GLY A 417 22.65 -9.41 6.13
C GLY A 417 22.32 -9.46 7.62
N GLY A 418 22.74 -8.46 8.41
CA GLY A 418 22.37 -8.35 9.82
C GLY A 418 20.86 -8.19 10.06
N ARG A 419 20.10 -7.72 9.06
CA ARG A 419 18.63 -7.61 9.11
C ARG A 419 17.91 -8.83 8.56
N ILE A 420 18.60 -9.62 7.72
CA ILE A 420 18.00 -10.72 6.98
C ILE A 420 17.98 -11.96 7.87
N THR A 421 16.78 -12.41 8.20
CA THR A 421 16.52 -13.55 9.08
C THR A 421 16.28 -14.87 8.32
N ASP A 422 15.84 -14.81 7.07
CA ASP A 422 15.53 -15.98 6.25
C ASP A 422 16.72 -16.39 5.37
N ASP A 423 17.01 -17.69 5.30
CA ASP A 423 18.17 -18.22 4.58
C ASP A 423 18.07 -18.04 3.06
N ARG A 424 16.85 -18.07 2.49
CA ARG A 424 16.64 -17.89 1.05
C ARG A 424 16.85 -16.43 0.67
N ASP A 425 16.35 -15.52 1.50
CA ASP A 425 16.57 -14.08 1.38
C ASP A 425 18.06 -13.73 1.55
N ARG A 426 18.77 -14.39 2.48
CA ARG A 426 20.24 -14.24 2.62
C ARG A 426 20.95 -14.66 1.34
N ARG A 427 20.57 -15.80 0.76
CA ARG A 427 21.12 -16.29 -0.51
C ARG A 427 20.87 -15.29 -1.66
N LEU A 428 19.70 -14.67 -1.71
CA LEU A 428 19.38 -13.63 -2.69
C LEU A 428 20.33 -12.43 -2.55
N MET A 429 20.53 -11.92 -1.33
CA MET A 429 21.43 -10.79 -1.07
C MET A 429 22.88 -11.09 -1.47
N ILE A 430 23.37 -12.29 -1.14
CA ILE A 430 24.70 -12.77 -1.57
C ILE A 430 24.80 -12.83 -3.10
N THR A 431 23.72 -13.19 -3.78
CA THR A 431 23.68 -13.27 -5.25
C THR A 431 23.79 -11.89 -5.89
N TYR A 432 23.10 -10.87 -5.36
CA TYR A 432 23.30 -9.48 -5.79
C TYR A 432 24.75 -9.03 -5.61
N ALA A 433 25.31 -9.27 -4.42
CA ALA A 433 26.69 -8.89 -4.13
C ALA A 433 27.68 -9.55 -5.09
N LYS A 434 27.50 -10.83 -5.42
CA LYS A 434 28.33 -11.54 -6.41
C LYS A 434 28.17 -10.98 -7.83
N LYS A 435 26.93 -10.69 -8.25
CA LYS A 435 26.61 -10.23 -9.61
C LYS A 435 27.16 -8.83 -9.89
N TRP A 436 27.11 -7.93 -8.91
CA TRP A 436 27.45 -6.51 -9.13
C TRP A 436 28.84 -6.12 -8.63
N PHE A 437 29.34 -6.71 -7.55
CA PHE A 437 30.63 -6.33 -6.99
C PHE A 437 31.72 -7.29 -7.46
N ASN A 438 32.21 -7.08 -8.68
CA ASN A 438 33.30 -7.85 -9.29
C ASN A 438 34.08 -6.95 -10.26
N ASP A 439 35.18 -7.45 -10.84
CA ASP A 439 36.04 -6.65 -11.73
C ASP A 439 35.31 -6.10 -12.96
N LEU A 440 34.23 -6.74 -13.41
CA LEU A 440 33.42 -6.24 -14.53
C LEU A 440 32.79 -4.89 -14.20
N LEU A 441 32.59 -4.54 -12.92
CA LEU A 441 32.02 -3.26 -12.49
C LEU A 441 32.75 -2.05 -13.10
N PHE A 442 34.06 -2.19 -13.36
CA PHE A 442 34.89 -1.11 -13.91
C PHE A 442 34.99 -1.13 -15.44
N SER A 443 34.40 -2.14 -16.09
CA SER A 443 34.33 -2.21 -17.55
C SER A 443 33.38 -1.14 -18.11
N SER A 444 33.70 -0.63 -19.31
CA SER A 444 32.81 0.29 -20.03
C SER A 444 31.45 -0.31 -20.36
N ASP A 445 31.39 -1.65 -20.46
CA ASP A 445 30.23 -2.38 -20.95
C ASP A 445 29.34 -2.86 -19.80
N PHE A 446 29.72 -2.58 -18.56
CA PHE A 446 28.96 -2.98 -17.39
C PHE A 446 27.64 -2.21 -17.30
N LYS A 447 26.57 -2.98 -17.10
CA LYS A 447 25.23 -2.48 -16.85
C LYS A 447 24.60 -3.33 -15.75
N PHE A 448 23.85 -2.70 -14.86
CA PHE A 448 23.03 -3.43 -13.89
C PHE A 448 21.85 -4.10 -14.60
N TYR A 449 21.26 -3.37 -15.55
CA TYR A 449 20.21 -3.76 -16.47
C TYR A 449 20.26 -2.86 -17.71
N ASP A 450 19.57 -3.21 -18.79
CA ASP A 450 19.51 -2.37 -19.99
C ASP A 450 18.93 -0.99 -19.66
N GLY A 451 19.68 0.07 -20.03
CA GLY A 451 19.35 1.46 -19.67
C GLY A 451 19.89 1.92 -18.30
N TYR A 452 20.42 1.01 -17.47
CA TYR A 452 20.94 1.32 -16.13
C TYR A 452 22.42 0.96 -16.03
N SER A 453 23.27 1.90 -16.48
CA SER A 453 24.73 1.82 -16.36
C SER A 453 25.29 2.86 -15.39
N ILE A 454 26.57 2.71 -15.04
CA ILE A 454 27.29 3.65 -14.20
C ILE A 454 27.65 4.89 -15.04
N PRO A 455 27.23 6.10 -14.64
CA PRO A 455 27.57 7.30 -15.39
C PRO A 455 29.05 7.65 -15.21
N LYS A 456 29.71 8.00 -16.32
CA LYS A 456 31.14 8.40 -16.36
C LYS A 456 31.28 9.92 -16.18
N VAL A 457 30.65 10.45 -15.15
CA VAL A 457 30.57 11.89 -14.87
C VAL A 457 31.36 12.25 -13.61
N LYS A 458 31.67 13.54 -13.43
CA LYS A 458 32.49 13.96 -12.28
C LYS A 458 31.77 14.83 -11.28
N ARG A 459 30.77 15.59 -11.73
CA ARG A 459 30.04 16.52 -10.86
C ARG A 459 28.78 15.86 -10.33
N LEU A 460 28.40 16.20 -9.10
CA LEU A 460 27.18 15.71 -8.49
C LEU A 460 25.94 16.06 -9.32
N ASP A 461 25.86 17.29 -9.84
CA ASP A 461 24.75 17.75 -10.68
C ASP A 461 24.56 16.85 -11.92
N GLU A 462 25.67 16.41 -12.54
CA GLU A 462 25.64 15.52 -13.70
C GLU A 462 25.14 14.11 -13.35
N TYR A 463 25.40 13.62 -12.13
CA TYR A 463 24.81 12.38 -11.64
C TYR A 463 23.30 12.52 -11.48
N ILE A 464 22.82 13.64 -10.91
CA ILE A 464 21.39 13.90 -10.72
C ILE A 464 20.69 14.00 -12.08
N ASP A 465 21.26 14.75 -13.03
CA ASP A 465 20.73 14.87 -14.40
C ASP A 465 20.68 13.53 -15.14
N TYR A 466 21.65 12.65 -14.90
CA TYR A 466 21.64 11.30 -15.45
C TYR A 466 20.54 10.44 -14.83
N ILE A 467 20.39 10.47 -13.50
CA ILE A 467 19.32 9.76 -12.78
C ILE A 467 17.94 10.25 -13.22
N ASP A 468 17.79 11.55 -13.49
CA ASP A 468 16.52 12.13 -13.92
C ASP A 468 16.05 11.67 -15.30
N LYS A 469 16.93 11.08 -16.12
CA LYS A 469 16.57 10.48 -17.42
C LYS A 469 15.94 9.09 -17.29
N PHE A 470 15.98 8.47 -16.10
CA PHE A 470 15.36 7.17 -15.90
C PHE A 470 13.83 7.25 -15.99
N SER A 471 13.23 6.14 -16.44
CA SER A 471 11.78 5.96 -16.48
C SER A 471 11.17 6.14 -15.09
N LEU A 472 9.93 6.64 -15.04
CA LEU A 472 9.13 6.68 -13.82
C LEU A 472 8.61 5.29 -13.44
N ILE A 473 8.51 4.38 -14.41
CA ILE A 473 8.08 3.00 -14.22
C ILE A 473 9.28 2.10 -14.42
N ASP A 474 9.69 1.41 -13.36
CA ASP A 474 10.82 0.50 -13.38
C ASP A 474 10.40 -0.90 -13.84
N PRO A 475 11.07 -1.48 -14.85
CA PRO A 475 10.78 -2.85 -15.29
C PRO A 475 11.20 -3.86 -14.21
N PRO A 476 10.39 -4.88 -13.86
CA PRO A 476 10.72 -5.86 -12.82
C PRO A 476 12.08 -6.56 -12.98
N GLN A 477 12.55 -6.66 -14.23
CA GLN A 477 13.82 -7.26 -14.61
C GLN A 477 15.03 -6.53 -14.01
N ILE A 478 14.90 -5.24 -13.69
CA ILE A 478 15.96 -4.49 -12.99
C ILE A 478 16.21 -5.07 -11.59
N PHE A 479 15.15 -5.56 -10.95
CA PHE A 479 15.23 -6.26 -9.68
C PHE A 479 15.61 -7.73 -9.90
N GLY A 480 15.69 -8.24 -11.13
CA GLY A 480 15.87 -9.67 -11.41
C GLY A 480 14.59 -10.48 -11.20
N LEU A 481 13.43 -9.85 -11.37
CA LEU A 481 12.12 -10.50 -11.39
C LEU A 481 11.62 -10.69 -12.82
N HIS A 482 10.69 -11.62 -13.00
CA HIS A 482 9.97 -11.78 -14.25
C HIS A 482 8.92 -10.67 -14.43
N ALA A 483 8.57 -10.30 -15.66
CA ALA A 483 7.58 -9.25 -15.97
C ALA A 483 6.23 -9.45 -15.24
N ASN A 484 5.79 -10.71 -15.10
CA ASN A 484 4.57 -11.10 -14.38
C ASN A 484 4.51 -10.64 -12.90
N ALA A 485 5.65 -10.32 -12.28
CA ALA A 485 5.67 -9.76 -10.94
C ALA A 485 4.96 -8.41 -10.88
N ASP A 486 5.09 -7.58 -11.92
CA ASP A 486 4.38 -6.30 -12.01
C ASP A 486 2.88 -6.47 -12.21
N ILE A 487 2.47 -7.46 -13.01
CA ILE A 487 1.05 -7.79 -13.22
C ILE A 487 0.39 -8.12 -11.89
N THR A 488 1.02 -9.01 -11.10
CA THR A 488 0.52 -9.41 -9.78
C THR A 488 0.48 -8.22 -8.82
N TYR A 489 1.56 -7.44 -8.75
CA TYR A 489 1.65 -6.26 -7.89
C TYR A 489 0.57 -5.22 -8.24
N SER A 490 0.47 -4.84 -9.51
CA SER A 490 -0.47 -3.82 -9.99
C SER A 490 -1.91 -4.28 -9.84
N THR A 491 -2.22 -5.56 -10.07
CA THR A 491 -3.55 -6.15 -9.84
C THR A 491 -3.93 -6.08 -8.36
N ASN A 492 -3.03 -6.47 -7.45
CA ASN A 492 -3.30 -6.44 -6.01
C ASN A 492 -3.44 -5.00 -5.49
N ARG A 493 -2.61 -4.07 -5.98
CA ARG A 493 -2.70 -2.65 -5.65
C ARG A 493 -4.02 -2.04 -6.13
N ALA A 494 -4.43 -2.34 -7.36
CA ALA A 494 -5.72 -1.93 -7.90
C ALA A 494 -6.89 -2.47 -7.09
N LYS A 495 -6.88 -3.76 -6.77
CA LYS A 495 -7.91 -4.42 -5.96
C LYS A 495 -8.05 -3.78 -4.59
N SER A 496 -6.93 -3.63 -3.85
CA SER A 496 -6.92 -2.99 -2.52
C SER A 496 -7.44 -1.54 -2.58
N MET A 497 -7.04 -0.77 -3.60
CA MET A 497 -7.53 0.59 -3.79
C MET A 497 -9.06 0.64 -4.01
N LEU A 498 -9.60 -0.20 -4.89
CA LEU A 498 -11.03 -0.24 -5.18
C LEU A 498 -11.85 -0.74 -3.98
N GLU A 499 -11.37 -1.77 -3.28
CA GLU A 499 -12.00 -2.27 -2.05
C GLU A 499 -12.09 -1.19 -0.96
N LYS A 500 -11.01 -0.43 -0.75
CA LYS A 500 -11.02 0.73 0.15
C LYS A 500 -12.04 1.78 -0.30
N ILE A 501 -12.13 2.08 -1.60
CA ILE A 501 -13.11 3.04 -2.13
C ILE A 501 -14.55 2.57 -1.89
N VAL A 502 -14.82 1.27 -2.08
CA VAL A 502 -16.13 0.66 -1.79
C VAL A 502 -16.45 0.78 -0.30
N TYR A 503 -15.49 0.49 0.57
CA TYR A 503 -15.66 0.57 2.03
C TYR A 503 -15.96 2.00 2.53
N ILE A 504 -15.45 3.04 1.86
CA ILE A 504 -15.72 4.45 2.18
C ILE A 504 -17.14 4.87 1.73
N GLN A 505 -17.79 4.15 0.81
CA GLN A 505 -19.12 4.54 0.35
C GLN A 505 -20.16 4.44 1.48
N PRO A 506 -21.11 5.38 1.54
CA PRO A 506 -22.20 5.32 2.51
C PRO A 506 -23.02 4.05 2.30
N LYS A 507 -23.05 3.17 3.32
CA LYS A 507 -23.76 1.88 3.28
C LYS A 507 -25.27 2.02 3.04
N GLU A 508 -25.85 3.19 3.33
CA GLU A 508 -27.27 3.51 3.14
C GLU A 508 -27.58 4.09 1.74
N ALA A 509 -26.58 4.51 0.96
CA ALA A 509 -26.85 5.01 -0.40
C ALA A 509 -27.31 3.89 -1.34
N SER A 510 -26.97 2.64 -1.03
CA SER A 510 -27.42 1.45 -1.77
C SER A 510 -28.83 0.97 -1.41
N SER A 511 -29.41 1.38 -0.27
CA SER A 511 -30.72 0.87 0.18
C SER A 511 -31.92 1.64 -0.40
N ASN A 512 -31.70 2.84 -0.95
CA ASN A 512 -32.82 3.72 -1.32
C ASN A 512 -33.13 3.81 -2.82
N ILE A 513 -32.39 3.11 -3.70
CA ILE A 513 -32.51 3.30 -5.16
C ILE A 513 -32.85 2.01 -5.94
N SER A 514 -32.85 0.84 -5.30
CA SER A 514 -33.45 -0.36 -5.92
C SER A 514 -33.98 -1.30 -4.85
N GLY A 515 -35.13 -1.92 -5.08
CA GLY A 515 -35.77 -2.89 -4.18
C GLY A 515 -34.97 -4.20 -4.03
N GLY A 516 -33.68 -4.10 -3.71
CA GLY A 516 -32.81 -5.22 -3.38
C GLY A 516 -33.15 -5.77 -1.99
N GLU A 517 -32.89 -7.06 -1.81
CA GLU A 517 -33.07 -7.74 -0.54
C GLU A 517 -32.25 -7.08 0.57
N THR A 518 -32.78 -7.05 1.81
CA THR A 518 -32.03 -6.55 2.95
C THR A 518 -30.78 -7.40 3.17
N ARG A 519 -29.71 -6.77 3.68
CA ARG A 519 -28.44 -7.43 4.02
C ARG A 519 -28.64 -8.72 4.80
N ASP A 520 -29.48 -8.66 5.82
CA ASP A 520 -29.77 -9.78 6.70
C ASP A 520 -30.45 -10.93 5.94
N LYS A 521 -31.33 -10.62 4.98
CA LYS A 521 -32.00 -11.62 4.15
C LYS A 521 -31.03 -12.32 3.18
N ILE A 522 -30.11 -11.56 2.58
CA ILE A 522 -29.05 -12.13 1.73
C ILE A 522 -28.17 -13.10 2.53
N VAL A 523 -27.72 -12.66 3.71
CA VAL A 523 -26.89 -13.50 4.60
C VAL A 523 -27.68 -14.73 5.08
N HIS A 524 -28.96 -14.57 5.41
CA HIS A 524 -29.81 -15.66 5.82
C HIS A 524 -29.95 -16.74 4.72
N ASN A 525 -30.15 -16.33 3.47
CA ASN A 525 -30.20 -17.23 2.32
C ASN A 525 -28.86 -17.97 2.11
N LEU A 526 -27.74 -17.25 2.15
CA LEU A 526 -26.40 -17.84 2.03
C LEU A 526 -26.12 -18.84 3.16
N ALA A 527 -26.46 -18.50 4.40
CA ALA A 527 -26.31 -19.38 5.56
C ALA A 527 -27.13 -20.67 5.37
N ASN A 528 -28.35 -20.57 4.84
CA ASN A 528 -29.21 -21.71 4.57
C ASN A 528 -28.59 -22.64 3.50
N ASP A 529 -28.13 -22.07 2.39
CA ASP A 529 -27.50 -22.83 1.31
C ASP A 529 -26.22 -23.56 1.78
N MET A 530 -25.42 -22.90 2.62
CA MET A 530 -24.24 -23.50 3.24
C MET A 530 -24.63 -24.63 4.21
N LEU A 531 -25.64 -24.44 5.05
CA LEU A 531 -26.12 -25.47 5.98
C LEU A 531 -26.62 -26.72 5.26
N ILE A 532 -27.34 -26.55 4.14
CA ILE A 532 -27.83 -27.67 3.32
C ILE A 532 -26.68 -28.48 2.72
N LYS A 533 -25.62 -27.80 2.27
CA LYS A 533 -24.44 -28.44 1.65
C LYS A 533 -23.44 -29.01 2.67
N LEU A 534 -23.51 -28.58 3.93
CA LEU A 534 -22.54 -28.95 4.95
C LEU A 534 -22.64 -30.45 5.31
N PRO A 535 -21.54 -31.22 5.26
CA PRO A 535 -21.58 -32.65 5.52
C PRO A 535 -21.93 -32.99 6.97
N LYS A 536 -22.45 -34.21 7.19
CA LYS A 536 -22.73 -34.71 8.55
C LYS A 536 -21.42 -34.89 9.34
N ASN A 537 -21.52 -34.71 10.65
CA ASN A 537 -20.40 -34.95 11.56
C ASN A 537 -19.93 -36.40 11.50
N PHE A 538 -18.65 -36.60 11.74
CA PHE A 538 -18.07 -37.93 11.84
C PHE A 538 -18.52 -38.60 13.14
N ILE A 539 -19.06 -39.82 13.03
CA ILE A 539 -19.45 -40.62 14.20
C ILE A 539 -18.18 -41.22 14.81
N GLN A 540 -17.79 -40.72 15.97
CA GLN A 540 -16.49 -41.07 16.59
C GLN A 540 -16.28 -42.57 16.78
N HIS A 541 -17.34 -43.32 17.11
CA HIS A 541 -17.26 -44.78 17.28
C HIS A 541 -16.93 -45.49 15.95
N GLU A 542 -17.65 -45.17 14.87
CA GLU A 542 -17.42 -45.75 13.54
C GLU A 542 -16.04 -45.41 12.98
N VAL A 543 -15.61 -44.15 13.15
CA VAL A 543 -14.27 -43.72 12.76
C VAL A 543 -13.21 -44.53 13.52
N ARG A 544 -13.37 -44.67 14.84
CA ARG A 544 -12.41 -45.43 15.66
C ARG A 544 -12.32 -46.88 15.22
N GLU A 545 -13.45 -47.53 14.94
CA GLU A 545 -13.49 -48.92 14.46
C GLU A 545 -12.81 -49.08 13.09
N LYS A 546 -13.14 -48.22 12.12
CA LYS A 546 -12.52 -48.24 10.79
C LYS A 546 -11.01 -48.00 10.84
N LEU A 547 -10.56 -47.07 11.67
CA LEU A 547 -9.12 -46.82 11.87
C LEU A 547 -8.40 -47.98 12.58
N GLN A 548 -9.09 -48.73 13.45
CA GLN A 548 -8.52 -49.94 14.04
C GLN A 548 -8.26 -51.02 12.99
N ASN A 549 -9.21 -51.22 12.07
CA ASN A 549 -9.10 -52.17 10.97
C ASN A 549 -7.97 -51.83 9.98
N MET A 550 -7.59 -50.55 9.87
CA MET A 550 -6.49 -50.07 9.01
C MET A 550 -5.09 -50.16 9.64
N GLY A 551 -5.00 -50.57 10.92
CA GLY A 551 -3.74 -50.64 11.66
C GLY A 551 -3.44 -49.35 12.44
N ILE A 552 -3.81 -49.35 13.72
CA ILE A 552 -3.73 -48.21 14.66
C ILE A 552 -2.35 -47.55 14.71
N LEU A 553 -1.28 -48.34 14.56
CA LEU A 553 0.10 -47.88 14.70
C LEU A 553 0.70 -47.36 13.39
N ASN A 554 -0.02 -47.43 12.27
CA ASN A 554 0.47 -46.88 11.00
C ASN A 554 0.48 -45.34 11.07
N PRO A 555 1.63 -44.67 10.79
CA PRO A 555 1.72 -43.20 10.81
C PRO A 555 0.64 -42.50 9.99
N MET A 556 0.25 -43.06 8.84
CA MET A 556 -0.78 -42.46 7.99
C MET A 556 -2.19 -42.59 8.58
N VAL A 557 -2.47 -43.66 9.34
CA VAL A 557 -3.73 -43.84 10.08
C VAL A 557 -3.81 -42.87 11.26
N ILE A 558 -2.68 -42.64 11.93
CA ILE A 558 -2.58 -41.62 13.00
C ILE A 558 -2.81 -40.22 12.42
N PHE A 559 -2.21 -39.90 11.27
CA PHE A 559 -2.44 -38.65 10.54
C PHE A 559 -3.92 -38.49 10.16
N LEU A 560 -4.52 -39.49 9.51
CA LEU A 560 -5.93 -39.48 9.13
C LEU A 560 -6.85 -39.26 10.34
N ARG A 561 -6.57 -39.90 11.48
CA ARG A 561 -7.31 -39.69 12.72
C ARG A 561 -7.26 -38.24 13.19
N GLN A 562 -6.09 -37.61 13.14
CA GLN A 562 -5.92 -36.22 13.57
C GLN A 562 -6.64 -35.24 12.62
N GLU A 563 -6.56 -35.49 11.31
CA GLU A 563 -7.22 -34.65 10.30
C GLU A 563 -8.75 -34.79 10.35
N ILE A 564 -9.30 -36.01 10.49
CA ILE A 564 -10.74 -36.21 10.70
C ILE A 564 -11.21 -35.47 11.95
N HIS A 565 -10.45 -35.54 13.05
CA HIS A 565 -10.82 -34.84 14.28
C HIS A 565 -10.83 -33.31 14.10
N ARG A 566 -9.86 -32.76 13.35
CA ARG A 566 -9.82 -31.32 13.03
C ARG A 566 -11.00 -30.90 12.14
N ILE A 567 -11.26 -31.62 11.06
CA ILE A 567 -12.39 -31.34 10.15
C ILE A 567 -13.72 -31.47 10.88
N ASP A 568 -13.92 -32.50 11.72
CA ASP A 568 -15.16 -32.64 12.50
C ASP A 568 -15.38 -31.44 13.43
N ARG A 569 -14.31 -30.94 14.07
CA ARG A 569 -14.39 -29.73 14.91
C ARG A 569 -14.79 -28.50 14.10
N ILE A 570 -14.20 -28.28 12.93
CA ILE A 570 -14.56 -27.15 12.05
C ILE A 570 -16.03 -27.25 11.63
N ILE A 571 -16.49 -28.44 11.19
CA ILE A 571 -17.90 -28.65 10.78
C ILE A 571 -18.87 -28.31 11.92
N ARG A 572 -18.55 -28.69 13.17
CA ARG A 572 -19.38 -28.34 14.35
C ARG A 572 -19.45 -26.83 14.57
N ILE A 573 -18.30 -26.15 14.51
CA ILE A 573 -18.23 -24.71 14.72
C ILE A 573 -19.06 -23.98 13.65
N VAL A 574 -18.84 -24.32 12.38
CA VAL A 574 -19.57 -23.72 11.25
C VAL A 574 -21.08 -23.95 11.39
N ARG A 575 -21.50 -25.19 11.67
CA ARG A 575 -22.92 -25.50 11.83
C ARG A 575 -23.57 -24.68 12.94
N ASN A 576 -22.93 -24.62 14.11
CA ASN A 576 -23.45 -23.88 15.25
C ASN A 576 -23.49 -22.39 14.95
N SER A 577 -22.40 -21.82 14.40
CA SER A 577 -22.35 -20.41 14.00
C SER A 577 -23.44 -20.03 13.00
N LEU A 578 -23.69 -20.85 11.98
CA LEU A 578 -24.71 -20.58 10.96
C LEU A 578 -26.13 -20.71 11.51
N ASN A 579 -26.39 -21.70 12.36
CA ASN A 579 -27.70 -21.84 13.02
C ASN A 579 -27.97 -20.66 13.97
N ASP A 580 -26.99 -20.30 14.82
CA ASP A 580 -27.12 -19.16 15.73
C ASP A 580 -27.31 -17.85 14.95
N LEU A 581 -26.60 -17.67 13.83
CA LEU A 581 -26.77 -16.52 12.96
C LEU A 581 -28.19 -16.43 12.38
N GLN A 582 -28.75 -17.54 11.90
CA GLN A 582 -30.14 -17.56 11.41
C GLN A 582 -31.13 -17.19 12.53
N LEU A 583 -30.99 -17.79 13.71
CA LEU A 583 -31.82 -17.47 14.86
C LEU A 583 -31.68 -16.00 15.30
N ALA A 584 -30.50 -15.39 15.13
CA ALA A 584 -30.26 -13.99 15.47
C ALA A 584 -30.94 -13.05 14.46
N ILE A 585 -30.88 -13.39 13.16
CA ILE A 585 -31.55 -12.64 12.09
C ILE A 585 -33.07 -12.74 12.25
N ASP A 586 -33.59 -13.91 12.63
CA ASP A 586 -35.01 -14.12 12.93
C ASP A 586 -35.47 -13.45 14.24
N GLY A 587 -34.55 -12.84 14.99
CA GLY A 587 -34.83 -12.14 16.25
C GLY A 587 -35.11 -13.05 17.45
N ILE A 588 -34.78 -14.34 17.35
CA ILE A 588 -34.98 -15.34 18.42
C ILE A 588 -33.86 -15.25 19.45
N ILE A 589 -32.61 -14.98 19.01
CA ILE A 589 -31.46 -14.77 19.89
C ILE A 589 -30.88 -13.36 19.72
N ILE A 590 -30.18 -12.89 20.75
CA ILE A 590 -29.54 -11.57 20.72
C ILE A 590 -28.30 -11.62 19.81
N LEU A 591 -28.22 -10.70 18.86
CA LEU A 591 -27.05 -10.51 18.01
C LEU A 591 -25.89 -9.96 18.84
N ASN A 592 -24.96 -10.84 19.22
CA ASN A 592 -23.71 -10.47 19.89
C ASN A 592 -22.64 -10.02 18.88
N ASP A 593 -21.51 -9.50 19.38
CA ASP A 593 -20.44 -8.97 18.50
C ASP A 593 -19.80 -10.05 17.61
N SER A 594 -19.69 -11.30 18.08
CA SER A 594 -19.18 -12.42 17.27
C SER A 594 -20.12 -12.74 16.11
N LEU A 595 -21.43 -12.85 16.35
CA LEU A 595 -22.42 -13.08 15.30
C LEU A 595 -22.51 -11.91 14.33
N ARG A 596 -22.37 -10.67 14.82
CA ARG A 596 -22.27 -9.49 13.95
C ARG A 596 -21.04 -9.55 13.05
N GLN A 597 -19.89 -9.96 13.56
CA GLN A 597 -18.69 -10.17 12.75
C GLN A 597 -18.84 -11.31 11.73
N ILE A 598 -19.51 -12.40 12.09
CA ILE A 598 -19.82 -13.51 11.18
C ILE A 598 -20.77 -13.03 10.07
N LEU A 599 -21.84 -12.31 10.42
CA LEU A 599 -22.77 -11.69 9.47
C LEU A 599 -22.03 -10.77 8.50
N ASP A 600 -21.18 -9.89 9.04
CA ASP A 600 -20.37 -8.97 8.24
C ASP A 600 -19.44 -9.73 7.30
N SER A 601 -18.74 -10.76 7.80
CA SER A 601 -17.80 -11.56 7.01
C SER A 601 -18.51 -12.33 5.90
N ILE A 602 -19.64 -12.98 6.18
CA ILE A 602 -20.40 -13.75 5.19
C ILE A 602 -20.95 -12.81 4.10
N TYR A 603 -21.49 -11.66 4.49
CA TYR A 603 -21.96 -10.66 3.53
C TYR A 603 -20.83 -10.16 2.63
N ASP A 604 -19.64 -9.93 3.19
CA ASP A 604 -18.47 -9.47 2.47
C ASP A 604 -17.75 -10.61 1.70
N GLY A 605 -18.26 -11.84 1.73
CA GLY A 605 -17.63 -13.00 1.07
C GLY A 605 -16.31 -13.44 1.68
N ARG A 606 -16.05 -13.10 2.94
CA ARG A 606 -14.85 -13.43 3.72
C ARG A 606 -15.12 -14.55 4.71
N VAL A 607 -14.09 -15.33 5.03
CA VAL A 607 -14.18 -16.38 6.06
C VAL A 607 -14.19 -15.72 7.44
N PRO A 608 -15.19 -15.99 8.31
CA PRO A 608 -15.20 -15.49 9.68
C PRO A 608 -13.94 -15.87 10.47
N ILE A 609 -13.44 -14.93 11.28
CA ILE A 609 -12.20 -15.09 12.08
C ILE A 609 -12.30 -16.30 13.03
N ASP A 610 -13.47 -16.55 13.59
CA ASP A 610 -13.68 -17.67 14.50
C ASP A 610 -13.52 -19.03 13.79
N TRP A 611 -13.75 -19.09 12.48
CA TRP A 611 -13.54 -20.30 11.69
C TRP A 611 -12.06 -20.45 11.32
N THR A 612 -11.39 -19.36 10.93
CA THR A 612 -9.97 -19.39 10.53
C THR A 612 -9.04 -19.79 11.66
N ARG A 613 -9.39 -19.50 12.93
CA ARG A 613 -8.62 -19.98 14.10
C ARG A 613 -8.45 -21.50 14.16
N TYR A 614 -9.39 -22.24 13.58
CA TYR A 614 -9.39 -23.71 13.56
C TYR A 614 -9.21 -24.31 12.16
N SER A 615 -9.26 -23.49 11.12
CA SER A 615 -9.10 -23.89 9.72
C SER A 615 -7.81 -23.34 9.10
N TRP A 616 -7.72 -23.39 7.77
CA TRP A 616 -6.67 -22.78 6.97
C TRP A 616 -7.09 -21.40 6.46
N GLU A 617 -6.13 -20.65 5.94
CA GLU A 617 -6.38 -19.40 5.21
C GLU A 617 -6.88 -19.71 3.80
N SER A 618 -7.89 -18.96 3.35
CA SER A 618 -8.44 -19.07 2.00
C SER A 618 -8.88 -17.70 1.51
N SER A 619 -8.93 -17.52 0.19
CA SER A 619 -9.09 -16.21 -0.45
C SER A 619 -10.51 -15.64 -0.34
N THR A 620 -11.52 -16.50 -0.30
CA THR A 620 -12.93 -16.13 -0.16
C THR A 620 -13.68 -17.20 0.61
N LEU A 621 -14.86 -16.86 1.13
CA LEU A 621 -15.77 -17.80 1.76
C LEU A 621 -16.16 -18.96 0.82
N GLY A 622 -16.39 -18.67 -0.46
CA GLY A 622 -16.76 -19.69 -1.46
C GLY A 622 -15.67 -20.73 -1.65
N PHE A 623 -14.42 -20.28 -1.91
CA PHE A 623 -13.28 -21.19 -2.04
C PHE A 623 -13.05 -22.00 -0.77
N TRP A 624 -13.08 -21.34 0.40
CA TRP A 624 -12.92 -22.00 1.68
C TRP A 624 -13.94 -23.12 1.90
N PHE A 625 -15.21 -22.84 1.57
CA PHE A 625 -16.28 -23.81 1.74
C PHE A 625 -16.14 -24.98 0.77
N SER A 626 -15.79 -24.74 -0.49
CA SER A 626 -15.46 -25.81 -1.44
C SER A 626 -14.30 -26.68 -0.96
N GLU A 627 -13.20 -26.06 -0.48
CA GLU A 627 -12.07 -26.80 0.08
C GLU A 627 -12.46 -27.64 1.31
N LEU A 628 -13.38 -27.14 2.15
CA LEU A 628 -13.90 -27.89 3.30
C LEU A 628 -14.66 -29.15 2.83
N LEU A 629 -15.49 -29.02 1.79
CA LEU A 629 -16.22 -30.13 1.20
C LEU A 629 -15.26 -31.14 0.56
N ASP A 630 -14.29 -30.67 -0.21
CA ASP A 630 -13.29 -31.53 -0.87
C ASP A 630 -12.44 -32.29 0.15
N ARG A 631 -11.97 -31.62 1.20
CA ARG A 631 -11.23 -32.29 2.29
C ARG A 631 -12.10 -33.31 3.02
N TYR A 632 -13.37 -32.98 3.29
CA TYR A 632 -14.29 -33.94 3.90
C TYR A 632 -14.46 -35.18 3.02
N THR A 633 -14.71 -35.00 1.72
CA THR A 633 -14.88 -36.12 0.79
C THR A 633 -13.61 -36.96 0.68
N GLN A 634 -12.44 -36.33 0.61
CA GLN A 634 -11.15 -37.00 0.59
C GLN A 634 -10.95 -37.85 1.86
N TYR A 635 -11.12 -37.28 3.06
CA TYR A 635 -10.93 -38.03 4.30
C TYR A 635 -11.98 -39.11 4.52
N ASN A 636 -13.23 -38.87 4.10
CA ASN A 636 -14.27 -39.88 4.14
C ASN A 636 -13.96 -41.05 3.18
N ASN A 637 -13.42 -40.76 1.99
CA ASN A 637 -12.99 -41.80 1.05
C ASN A 637 -11.81 -42.60 1.60
N TRP A 638 -10.81 -41.92 2.17
CA TRP A 638 -9.67 -42.57 2.83
C TRP A 638 -10.12 -43.47 3.99
N LEU A 639 -11.09 -43.02 4.79
CA LEU A 639 -11.66 -43.80 5.89
C LEU A 639 -12.48 -45.03 5.43
N ASN A 640 -13.13 -44.97 4.27
CA ASN A 640 -14.02 -46.04 3.81
C ASN A 640 -13.32 -47.05 2.89
N TYR A 641 -12.38 -46.59 2.06
CA TYR A 641 -11.77 -47.42 1.01
C TYR A 641 -10.29 -47.70 1.23
N GLY A 642 -9.61 -46.99 2.13
CA GLY A 642 -8.19 -47.20 2.43
C GLY A 642 -7.23 -46.90 1.26
N THR A 643 -7.72 -46.35 0.16
CA THR A 643 -6.92 -45.97 -1.02
C THR A 643 -6.46 -44.52 -0.88
N TYR A 644 -5.14 -44.33 -0.89
CA TYR A 644 -4.50 -43.00 -0.98
C TYR A 644 -4.69 -42.38 -2.36
#